data_AF-A0A7Y3DCD7-F1
#
_entry.id   AF-A0A7Y3DCD7-F1
#
_cell.length_a   1.000
_cell.length_b   1.000
_cell.length_c   1.000
_cell.angle_alpha   90.00
_cell.angle_beta   90.00
_cell.angle_gamma   90.00
#
_symmetry.space_group_name_H-M   'P 1'
#
loop_
_entity.id
_entity.type
_entity.pdbx_description
1 polymer ?
#
loop_
_entity_poly.entity_id
_entity_poly.type
_entity_poly.pdbx_seq_one_letter_code
_entity_poly.pdbx_strand_id
1 'polypeptide(L)'
;GYDRLPEHVARLEAAGFEVLSQARPTERAERFARLGLPAIYPEKSRAGLAVLDRDGATLSQSFYPRRSFGGFAKVPRAAVETLVFIENRHLLAPGFPHRSPVIEWERLAHAALLQLLPHHGGRRPGASTLAIQIEKYRHSPGGLTASVPEKVRQIGAATLRTYQAGPDTRSARERIVADYVNTVPLAARPGFGEIHGIPDGLYAWFGADHHETARALDEGPREARALAYRRILSLFLAQRRPSHYLRRGQDDLHALVDAYLPLLADAGVISEELRDDALAVRPGFVTGVHHEPRRSGAPDKAAAAVRGHLLRWLDVPGPYDLERMDLRVTSTLDARAQARVTEVLRDLQDPQGLGARLRMPRLLENGDPADVVYSFLLYERDGDANRLRVQADTVDAAFDVNEGMKLDLGSTAKLRTLVHHLELVAGVHDRYAGRSRAELSAIAVDPRDTLTRFVVDFLRARPEASLEDVIDAALERPFSARPGRFYTGGGSHRFGNFDDAFDGSAVSLRVALRHSVNLPFVRLMREAVHHRSFGPGGPGAAALDDPDSPERAERLARFVERESLQFLNTFIRRYQGQGPLEREMHLAARARSGGFRRAVVYRSLHPAAEVDALHRFLSRAEPGRRFFGDDLRRWHRDANPWRLSLADRAWLTGLHPLELWLVHYWNQNPDADAAEIRAASETVRAESYA
;
A
#
# COMPACT_ATOMS: atom_id res chain seq x y z
N GLY A 1 18.24 -9.36 -0.49
CA GLY A 1 17.72 -10.15 0.63
C GLY A 1 18.49 -9.86 1.91
N TYR A 2 19.70 -10.43 2.06
CA TYR A 2 20.51 -10.23 3.26
C TYR A 2 21.14 -8.83 3.40
N ASP A 3 21.34 -8.14 2.28
CA ASP A 3 21.80 -6.75 2.20
C ASP A 3 20.88 -5.77 2.94
N ARG A 4 19.55 -5.96 2.82
CA ARG A 4 18.54 -5.11 3.47
C ARG A 4 18.06 -5.65 4.82
N LEU A 5 18.58 -6.79 5.28
CA LEU A 5 18.12 -7.41 6.53
C LEU A 5 18.26 -6.48 7.75
N PRO A 6 19.36 -5.71 7.93
CA PRO A 6 19.46 -4.77 9.05
C PRO A 6 18.38 -3.68 9.02
N GLU A 7 18.06 -3.15 7.83
CA GLU A 7 16.98 -2.15 7.65
C GLU A 7 15.61 -2.74 8.01
N HIS A 8 15.34 -3.97 7.53
CA HIS A 8 14.09 -4.66 7.81
C HIS A 8 13.94 -5.00 9.30
N VAL A 9 14.99 -5.45 9.96
CA VAL A 9 14.98 -5.75 11.41
C VAL A 9 14.70 -4.47 12.20
N ALA A 10 15.44 -3.39 11.96
CA ALA A 10 15.24 -2.13 12.67
C ALA A 10 13.81 -1.58 12.52
N ARG A 11 13.21 -1.75 11.33
CA ARG A 11 11.82 -1.33 11.08
C ARG A 11 10.79 -2.21 11.76
N LEU A 12 11.01 -3.52 11.78
CA LEU A 12 10.14 -4.46 12.50
C LEU A 12 10.22 -4.20 14.01
N GLU A 13 11.41 -3.96 14.57
CA GLU A 13 11.57 -3.57 15.98
C GLU A 13 10.84 -2.26 16.28
N ALA A 14 10.96 -1.25 15.42
CA ALA A 14 10.19 0.00 15.54
C ALA A 14 8.67 -0.20 15.44
N ALA A 15 8.22 -1.27 14.79
CA ALA A 15 6.81 -1.67 14.72
C ALA A 15 6.37 -2.56 15.90
N GLY A 16 7.24 -2.81 16.88
CA GLY A 16 6.95 -3.58 18.09
C GLY A 16 7.22 -5.08 17.99
N PHE A 17 7.94 -5.54 16.96
CA PHE A 17 8.40 -6.93 16.87
C PHE A 17 9.69 -7.15 17.68
N GLU A 18 9.92 -8.40 18.11
CA GLU A 18 11.13 -8.80 18.83
C GLU A 18 11.93 -9.82 18.02
N VAL A 19 13.27 -9.68 18.03
CA VAL A 19 14.18 -10.65 17.42
C VAL A 19 14.41 -11.80 18.39
N LEU A 20 13.70 -12.90 18.21
CA LEU A 20 13.88 -14.11 19.04
C LEU A 20 15.16 -14.87 18.70
N SER A 21 15.55 -14.89 17.42
CA SER A 21 16.77 -15.58 16.96
C SER A 21 17.27 -15.01 15.63
N GLN A 22 18.58 -15.05 15.42
CA GLN A 22 19.22 -14.58 14.19
C GLN A 22 20.47 -15.41 13.88
N ALA A 23 20.60 -15.89 12.65
CA ALA A 23 21.82 -16.51 12.17
C ALA A 23 22.95 -15.48 12.05
N ARG A 24 24.15 -15.82 12.54
CA ARG A 24 25.34 -14.95 12.48
C ARG A 24 26.39 -15.50 11.52
N PRO A 25 27.09 -14.65 10.76
CA PRO A 25 28.20 -15.09 9.94
C PRO A 25 29.32 -15.66 10.82
N THR A 26 30.06 -16.64 10.29
CA THR A 26 31.29 -17.10 10.93
C THR A 26 32.41 -16.07 10.70
N GLU A 27 33.44 -16.04 11.54
CA GLU A 27 34.60 -15.16 11.35
C GLU A 27 35.26 -15.30 9.96
N ARG A 28 35.21 -16.52 9.39
CA ARG A 28 35.73 -16.78 8.05
C ARG A 28 34.85 -16.15 6.98
N ALA A 29 33.53 -16.23 7.11
CA ALA A 29 32.59 -15.56 6.22
C ALA A 29 32.75 -14.03 6.28
N GLU A 30 32.96 -13.45 7.46
CA GLU A 30 33.23 -12.02 7.61
C GLU A 30 34.54 -11.60 6.94
N ARG A 31 35.60 -12.40 7.09
CA ARG A 31 36.88 -12.16 6.40
C ARG A 31 36.71 -12.12 4.88
N PHE A 32 35.94 -13.06 4.32
CA PHE A 32 35.63 -13.07 2.89
C PHE A 32 34.78 -11.87 2.46
N ALA A 33 33.79 -11.48 3.26
CA ALA A 33 32.99 -10.28 2.99
C ALA A 33 33.85 -9.00 2.97
N ARG A 34 34.82 -8.86 3.90
CA ARG A 34 35.78 -7.74 3.90
C ARG A 34 36.69 -7.70 2.65
N LEU A 35 36.88 -8.83 1.98
CA LEU A 35 37.59 -8.93 0.69
C LEU A 35 36.68 -8.64 -0.51
N GLY A 36 35.41 -8.27 -0.27
CA GLY A 36 34.42 -7.95 -1.28
C GLY A 36 33.73 -9.18 -1.89
N LEU A 37 33.87 -10.37 -1.30
CA LEU A 37 33.12 -11.54 -1.74
C LEU A 37 31.67 -11.48 -1.25
N PRO A 38 30.69 -11.89 -2.07
CA PRO A 38 29.31 -12.02 -1.62
C PRO A 38 29.18 -13.08 -0.52
N ALA A 39 28.10 -12.99 0.26
CA ALA A 39 27.82 -13.92 1.33
C ALA A 39 27.68 -15.37 0.78
N ILE A 40 28.39 -16.31 1.39
CA ILE A 40 28.41 -17.72 0.99
C ILE A 40 27.42 -18.52 1.83
N TYR A 41 26.28 -18.85 1.25
CA TYR A 41 25.24 -19.69 1.85
C TYR A 41 24.57 -20.56 0.77
N PRO A 42 23.84 -21.63 1.17
CA PRO A 42 23.06 -22.43 0.23
C PRO A 42 21.94 -21.58 -0.37
N GLU A 43 22.08 -21.18 -1.62
CA GLU A 43 21.08 -20.36 -2.30
C GLU A 43 19.90 -21.21 -2.76
N LYS A 44 18.69 -20.71 -2.53
CA LYS A 44 17.47 -21.34 -3.03
C LYS A 44 17.27 -20.91 -4.49
N SER A 45 16.99 -21.88 -5.36
CA SER A 45 16.57 -21.63 -6.74
C SER A 45 15.10 -21.25 -6.87
N ARG A 46 14.34 -21.34 -5.76
CA ARG A 46 12.95 -20.91 -5.65
C ARG A 46 12.68 -20.42 -4.23
N ALA A 47 12.18 -19.20 -4.11
CA ALA A 47 11.84 -18.55 -2.84
C ALA A 47 10.53 -17.78 -2.99
N GLY A 48 9.93 -17.33 -1.88
CA GLY A 48 8.75 -16.47 -1.96
C GLY A 48 8.06 -16.28 -0.63
N LEU A 49 6.91 -15.61 -0.68
CA LEU A 49 6.14 -15.23 0.48
C LEU A 49 5.15 -16.32 0.88
N ALA A 50 5.23 -16.77 2.13
CA ALA A 50 4.19 -17.58 2.77
C ALA A 50 3.50 -16.79 3.87
N VAL A 51 2.18 -16.61 3.76
CA VAL A 51 1.33 -16.03 4.80
C VAL A 51 0.51 -17.15 5.42
N LEU A 52 0.65 -17.29 6.74
CA LEU A 52 0.02 -18.32 7.53
C LEU A 52 -0.98 -17.74 8.52
N ASP A 53 -1.93 -18.56 8.91
CA ASP A 53 -2.87 -18.26 9.98
C ASP A 53 -2.23 -18.52 11.36
N ARG A 54 -3.00 -18.27 12.43
CA ARG A 54 -2.56 -18.40 13.82
C ARG A 54 -2.08 -19.81 14.20
N ASP A 55 -2.57 -20.84 13.52
CA ASP A 55 -2.28 -22.26 13.77
C ASP A 55 -1.24 -22.81 12.77
N GLY A 56 -0.70 -21.95 11.90
CA GLY A 56 0.32 -22.29 10.91
C GLY A 56 -0.23 -22.83 9.59
N ALA A 57 -1.55 -22.85 9.39
CA ALA A 57 -2.16 -23.20 8.11
C ALA A 57 -1.88 -22.11 7.07
N THR A 58 -1.76 -22.50 5.80
CA THR A 58 -1.40 -21.57 4.73
C THR A 58 -2.62 -20.78 4.26
N LEU A 59 -2.63 -19.47 4.51
CA LEU A 59 -3.62 -18.54 3.92
C LEU A 59 -3.25 -18.24 2.47
N SER A 60 -1.98 -17.94 2.23
CA SER A 60 -1.49 -17.73 0.87
C SER A 60 -0.02 -18.04 0.73
N GLN A 61 0.38 -18.44 -0.48
CA GLN A 61 1.77 -18.72 -0.78
C GLN A 61 2.09 -18.35 -2.22
N SER A 62 3.14 -17.56 -2.39
CA SER A 62 3.74 -17.25 -3.70
C SER A 62 5.16 -17.79 -3.75
N PHE A 63 5.60 -18.11 -4.96
CA PHE A 63 6.97 -18.55 -5.23
C PHE A 63 7.47 -17.90 -6.51
N TYR A 64 8.77 -17.62 -6.53
CA TYR A 64 9.50 -17.14 -7.68
C TYR A 64 10.85 -17.87 -7.80
N PRO A 65 11.19 -18.41 -8.98
CA PRO A 65 10.35 -18.57 -10.17
C PRO A 65 9.08 -19.38 -9.89
N ARG A 66 8.02 -19.15 -10.69
CA ARG A 66 6.71 -19.73 -10.41
C ARG A 66 6.75 -21.24 -10.63
N ARG A 67 7.47 -21.69 -11.66
CA ARG A 67 7.71 -23.08 -12.02
C ARG A 67 9.19 -23.44 -11.83
N SER A 68 9.46 -24.67 -11.41
CA SER A 68 10.82 -25.18 -11.22
C SER A 68 10.83 -26.70 -11.23
N PHE A 69 11.90 -27.30 -11.77
CA PHE A 69 12.16 -28.71 -11.51
C PHE A 69 12.60 -28.91 -10.05
N GLY A 70 12.01 -29.88 -9.36
CA GLY A 70 12.26 -30.17 -7.93
C GLY A 70 13.63 -30.77 -7.60
N GLY A 71 14.60 -30.71 -8.52
CA GLY A 71 15.96 -31.24 -8.37
C GLY A 71 16.53 -31.73 -9.69
N PHE A 72 17.83 -32.06 -9.68
CA PHE A 72 18.56 -32.52 -10.88
C PHE A 72 17.91 -33.73 -11.55
N ALA A 73 17.47 -34.73 -10.77
CA ALA A 73 16.83 -35.95 -11.28
C ALA A 73 15.47 -35.71 -11.99
N LYS A 74 14.88 -34.51 -11.86
CA LYS A 74 13.65 -34.14 -12.56
C LYS A 74 13.89 -33.33 -13.82
N VAL A 75 15.13 -32.97 -14.12
CA VAL A 75 15.50 -32.32 -15.38
C VAL A 75 15.69 -33.42 -16.44
N PRO A 76 15.05 -33.32 -17.63
CA PRO A 76 15.20 -34.31 -18.69
C PRO A 76 16.65 -34.53 -19.10
N ARG A 77 17.05 -35.78 -19.33
CA ARG A 77 18.44 -36.13 -19.63
C ARG A 77 18.97 -35.42 -20.87
N ALA A 78 18.18 -35.40 -21.95
CA ALA A 78 18.55 -34.70 -23.17
C ALA A 78 18.74 -33.18 -22.94
N ALA A 79 17.97 -32.56 -22.04
CA ALA A 79 18.17 -31.15 -21.69
C ALA A 79 19.48 -30.94 -20.91
N VAL A 80 19.84 -31.86 -20.00
CA VAL A 80 21.10 -31.82 -19.26
C VAL A 80 22.30 -31.97 -20.20
N GLU A 81 22.29 -32.99 -21.05
CA GLU A 81 23.39 -33.28 -21.99
C GLU A 81 23.59 -32.13 -22.97
N THR A 82 22.51 -31.57 -23.52
CA THR A 82 22.55 -30.38 -24.38
C THR A 82 23.09 -29.15 -23.67
N LEU A 83 22.66 -28.87 -22.44
CA LEU A 83 23.16 -27.73 -21.67
C LEU A 83 24.67 -27.86 -21.38
N VAL A 84 25.09 -29.03 -20.92
CA VAL A 84 26.51 -29.33 -20.65
C VAL A 84 27.32 -29.20 -21.95
N PHE A 85 26.81 -29.69 -23.08
CA PHE A 85 27.51 -29.56 -24.37
C PHE A 85 27.69 -28.10 -24.82
N ILE A 86 26.64 -27.28 -24.70
CA ILE A 86 26.65 -25.89 -25.14
C ILE A 86 27.50 -25.00 -24.22
N GLU A 87 27.41 -25.22 -22.90
CA GLU A 87 27.93 -24.27 -21.91
C GLU A 87 29.10 -24.78 -21.05
N ASN A 88 29.30 -26.10 -20.82
CA ASN A 88 30.38 -26.65 -19.97
C ASN A 88 30.56 -28.17 -20.15
N ARG A 89 31.30 -28.62 -21.19
CA ARG A 89 31.30 -30.02 -21.68
C ARG A 89 31.74 -31.06 -20.65
N HIS A 90 32.63 -30.68 -19.73
CA HIS A 90 33.21 -31.62 -18.75
C HIS A 90 32.58 -31.51 -17.37
N LEU A 91 31.48 -30.77 -17.22
CA LEU A 91 30.86 -30.53 -15.91
C LEU A 91 30.54 -31.85 -15.20
N LEU A 92 29.78 -32.74 -15.83
CA LEU A 92 29.29 -33.98 -15.21
C LEU A 92 30.22 -35.19 -15.39
N ALA A 93 31.50 -34.99 -15.73
CA ALA A 93 32.44 -36.09 -15.94
C ALA A 93 32.63 -36.92 -14.65
N PRO A 94 32.35 -38.23 -14.66
CA PRO A 94 32.37 -39.07 -13.47
C PRO A 94 33.78 -39.36 -12.95
N GLY A 95 34.78 -39.36 -13.82
CA GLY A 95 36.17 -39.73 -13.50
C GLY A 95 36.96 -38.73 -12.63
N PHE A 96 36.41 -37.56 -12.32
CA PHE A 96 37.10 -36.51 -11.56
C PHE A 96 36.22 -35.96 -10.42
N PRO A 97 36.15 -36.61 -9.25
CA PRO A 97 35.26 -36.22 -8.16
C PRO A 97 35.60 -34.84 -7.55
N HIS A 98 36.87 -34.42 -7.57
CA HIS A 98 37.35 -33.17 -6.98
C HIS A 98 37.47 -32.00 -7.97
N ARG A 99 37.12 -32.20 -9.25
CA ARG A 99 37.29 -31.17 -10.29
C ARG A 99 36.42 -29.96 -9.99
N SER A 100 37.02 -28.78 -10.10
CA SER A 100 36.28 -27.53 -9.96
C SER A 100 35.39 -27.31 -11.18
N PRO A 101 34.07 -27.12 -11.01
CA PRO A 101 33.16 -26.75 -12.09
C PRO A 101 33.25 -25.26 -12.47
N VAL A 102 34.04 -24.49 -11.72
CA VAL A 102 34.19 -23.04 -11.87
C VAL A 102 35.24 -22.70 -12.92
N ILE A 103 36.29 -23.52 -13.03
CA ILE A 103 37.45 -23.27 -13.90
C ILE A 103 37.56 -24.38 -14.94
N GLU A 104 37.37 -24.04 -16.22
CA GLU A 104 37.68 -24.92 -17.35
C GLU A 104 39.04 -24.55 -17.95
N TRP A 105 40.07 -25.34 -17.62
CA TRP A 105 41.45 -25.10 -18.04
C TRP A 105 41.64 -25.06 -19.56
N GLU A 106 40.93 -25.90 -20.32
CA GLU A 106 40.99 -25.93 -21.79
C GLU A 106 40.41 -24.64 -22.41
N ARG A 107 39.31 -24.12 -21.87
CA ARG A 107 38.73 -22.84 -22.34
C ARG A 107 39.58 -21.64 -21.95
N LEU A 108 40.22 -21.68 -20.78
CA LEU A 108 41.17 -20.64 -20.37
C LEU A 108 42.42 -20.64 -21.26
N ALA A 109 42.96 -21.82 -21.58
CA ALA A 109 44.09 -21.97 -22.51
C ALA A 109 43.73 -21.49 -23.92
N HIS A 110 42.56 -21.87 -24.43
CA HIS A 110 42.09 -21.44 -25.76
C HIS A 110 41.82 -19.93 -25.83
N ALA A 111 41.22 -19.34 -24.79
CA ALA A 111 40.98 -17.90 -24.72
C ALA A 111 42.26 -17.07 -24.51
N ALA A 112 43.29 -17.64 -23.87
CA ALA A 112 44.61 -17.02 -23.75
C ALA A 112 45.38 -17.07 -25.09
N LEU A 113 45.32 -18.20 -25.80
CA LEU A 113 45.92 -18.38 -27.12
C LEU A 113 45.33 -17.42 -28.17
N LEU A 114 44.00 -17.24 -28.17
CA LEU A 114 43.31 -16.32 -29.07
C LEU A 114 43.62 -14.83 -28.80
N GLN A 115 44.07 -14.48 -27.58
CA GLN A 115 44.49 -13.11 -27.24
C GLN A 115 45.92 -12.79 -27.70
N LEU A 116 46.73 -13.79 -28.07
CA LEU A 116 48.09 -13.63 -28.57
C LEU A 116 48.16 -13.42 -30.10
N LEU A 117 47.03 -13.53 -30.81
CA LEU A 117 46.93 -13.33 -32.26
C LEU A 117 46.62 -11.86 -32.60
N PRO A 118 47.47 -11.16 -33.37
CA PRO A 118 47.18 -9.80 -33.81
C PRO A 118 46.16 -9.85 -34.95
N HIS A 119 44.99 -9.21 -34.76
CA HIS A 119 43.90 -8.91 -35.74
C HIS A 119 42.48 -9.39 -35.37
N HIS A 120 42.09 -9.40 -34.09
CA HIS A 120 40.67 -9.52 -33.73
C HIS A 120 40.18 -8.35 -32.86
N GLY A 121 39.65 -7.32 -33.53
CA GLY A 121 38.81 -6.26 -32.94
C GLY A 121 37.34 -6.67 -32.74
N GLY A 122 37.05 -7.97 -32.55
CA GLY A 122 35.69 -8.50 -32.46
C GLY A 122 35.49 -9.38 -31.21
N ARG A 123 34.42 -9.08 -30.46
CA ARG A 123 33.81 -9.85 -29.35
C ARG A 123 34.66 -10.95 -28.69
N ARG A 124 35.07 -10.68 -27.43
CA ARG A 124 35.64 -11.67 -26.50
C ARG A 124 34.76 -12.95 -26.46
N PRO A 125 35.33 -14.15 -26.70
CA PRO A 125 34.61 -15.41 -26.56
C PRO A 125 34.03 -15.55 -25.15
N GLY A 126 32.76 -15.95 -25.04
CA GLY A 126 32.10 -16.23 -23.76
C GLY A 126 32.72 -17.47 -23.10
N ALA A 127 33.74 -17.27 -22.26
CA ALA A 127 34.51 -18.32 -21.61
C ALA A 127 34.03 -18.64 -20.17
N SER A 128 32.83 -18.21 -19.77
CA SER A 128 32.32 -18.41 -18.41
C SER A 128 31.59 -19.75 -18.28
N THR A 129 31.99 -20.56 -17.29
CA THR A 129 31.30 -21.81 -16.90
C THR A 129 29.92 -21.52 -16.32
N LEU A 130 29.03 -22.53 -16.27
CA LEU A 130 27.69 -22.39 -15.68
C LEU A 130 27.72 -21.78 -14.26
N ALA A 131 28.65 -22.22 -13.40
CA ALA A 131 28.79 -21.68 -12.05
C ALA A 131 29.09 -20.16 -12.05
N ILE A 132 29.97 -19.70 -12.95
CA ILE A 132 30.28 -18.27 -13.11
C ILE A 132 29.11 -17.51 -13.70
N GLN A 133 28.35 -18.11 -14.61
CA GLN A 133 27.16 -17.47 -15.18
C GLN A 133 26.09 -17.26 -14.10
N ILE A 134 25.84 -18.25 -13.24
CA ILE A 134 24.95 -18.12 -12.08
C ILE A 134 25.39 -16.97 -11.18
N GLU A 135 26.68 -16.95 -10.79
CA GLU A 135 27.23 -15.89 -9.94
C GLU A 135 27.06 -14.50 -10.56
N LYS A 136 27.28 -14.41 -11.88
CA LYS A 136 27.19 -13.16 -12.63
C LYS A 136 25.78 -12.56 -12.60
N TYR A 137 24.72 -13.32 -12.87
CA TYR A 137 23.36 -12.77 -12.86
C TYR A 137 22.75 -12.65 -11.46
N ARG A 138 23.26 -13.38 -10.45
CA ARG A 138 22.77 -13.26 -9.06
C ARG A 138 23.43 -12.12 -8.26
N HIS A 139 24.70 -11.81 -8.52
CA HIS A 139 25.47 -10.91 -7.63
C HIS A 139 26.16 -9.73 -8.33
N SER A 140 26.13 -9.64 -9.67
CA SER A 140 26.80 -8.53 -10.38
C SER A 140 25.77 -7.49 -10.86
N PRO A 141 25.90 -6.21 -10.48
CA PRO A 141 24.99 -5.15 -10.92
C PRO A 141 24.88 -5.09 -12.45
N GLY A 142 23.67 -5.20 -12.99
CA GLY A 142 23.40 -5.08 -14.44
C GLY A 142 23.91 -6.24 -15.31
N GLY A 143 24.44 -7.33 -14.74
CA GLY A 143 24.88 -8.50 -15.51
C GLY A 143 26.00 -8.22 -16.53
N LEU A 144 26.77 -7.14 -16.35
CA LEU A 144 27.88 -6.74 -17.21
C LEU A 144 29.13 -6.56 -16.34
N THR A 145 30.20 -7.27 -16.68
CA THR A 145 31.48 -7.23 -15.97
C THR A 145 32.48 -6.45 -16.80
N ALA A 146 32.98 -5.33 -16.26
CA ALA A 146 33.97 -4.49 -16.96
C ALA A 146 35.40 -4.60 -16.40
N SER A 147 35.60 -5.19 -15.21
CA SER A 147 36.89 -5.16 -14.51
C SER A 147 37.47 -6.54 -14.16
N VAL A 148 38.80 -6.68 -14.24
CA VAL A 148 39.54 -7.91 -13.88
C VAL A 148 39.36 -8.30 -12.40
N PRO A 149 39.38 -7.37 -11.42
CA PRO A 149 39.18 -7.71 -10.00
C PRO A 149 37.80 -8.32 -9.72
N GLU A 150 36.77 -7.87 -10.42
CA GLU A 150 35.41 -8.40 -10.28
C GLU A 150 35.30 -9.85 -10.75
N LYS A 151 35.97 -10.20 -11.86
CA LYS A 151 36.05 -11.58 -12.35
C LYS A 151 36.75 -12.51 -11.35
N VAL A 152 37.80 -12.02 -10.68
CA VAL A 152 38.49 -12.79 -9.61
C VAL A 152 37.55 -13.04 -8.43
N ARG A 153 36.77 -12.03 -8.00
CA ARG A 153 35.77 -12.19 -6.93
C ARG A 153 34.69 -13.22 -7.31
N GLN A 154 34.18 -13.19 -8.54
CA GLN A 154 33.21 -14.18 -9.03
C GLN A 154 33.76 -15.60 -9.00
N ILE A 155 35.00 -15.80 -9.46
CA ILE A 155 35.67 -17.11 -9.42
C ILE A 155 35.84 -17.58 -7.97
N GLY A 156 36.29 -16.68 -7.08
CA GLY A 156 36.44 -16.97 -5.66
C GLY A 156 35.12 -17.39 -5.01
N ALA A 157 34.05 -16.61 -5.22
CA ALA A 157 32.73 -16.87 -4.67
C ALA A 157 32.14 -18.20 -5.16
N ALA A 158 32.15 -18.42 -6.49
CA ALA A 158 31.65 -19.66 -7.09
C ALA A 158 32.44 -20.90 -6.62
N THR A 159 33.75 -20.75 -6.41
CA THR A 159 34.60 -21.82 -5.86
C THR A 159 34.20 -22.14 -4.43
N LEU A 160 34.11 -21.13 -3.57
CA LEU A 160 33.70 -21.32 -2.17
C LEU A 160 32.31 -21.96 -2.05
N ARG A 161 31.33 -21.54 -2.88
CA ARG A 161 30.00 -22.17 -2.91
C ARG A 161 30.04 -23.63 -3.34
N THR A 162 30.83 -23.95 -4.37
CA THR A 162 30.95 -25.33 -4.87
C THR A 162 31.49 -26.26 -3.78
N TYR A 163 32.56 -25.84 -3.10
CA TYR A 163 33.26 -26.66 -2.10
C TYR A 163 32.69 -26.53 -0.69
N GLN A 164 31.56 -25.82 -0.50
CA GLN A 164 30.95 -25.60 0.82
C GLN A 164 30.60 -26.92 1.54
N ALA A 165 30.25 -27.96 0.78
CA ALA A 165 29.90 -29.28 1.31
C ALA A 165 31.10 -30.24 1.42
N GLY A 166 32.31 -29.81 1.07
CA GLY A 166 33.53 -30.63 1.09
C GLY A 166 34.25 -30.71 -0.26
N PRO A 167 35.32 -31.53 -0.35
CA PRO A 167 36.17 -31.65 -1.54
C PRO A 167 35.50 -32.40 -2.71
N ASP A 168 34.45 -33.18 -2.46
CA ASP A 168 33.67 -33.85 -3.52
C ASP A 168 32.66 -32.89 -4.11
N THR A 169 32.82 -32.57 -5.40
CA THR A 169 31.99 -31.57 -6.08
C THR A 169 30.82 -32.20 -6.85
N ARG A 170 30.63 -33.52 -6.87
CA ARG A 170 29.59 -34.19 -7.70
C ARG A 170 28.19 -33.64 -7.45
N SER A 171 27.78 -33.56 -6.19
CA SER A 171 26.47 -33.01 -5.80
C SER A 171 26.36 -31.49 -6.08
N ALA A 172 27.46 -30.75 -5.98
CA ALA A 172 27.49 -29.33 -6.35
C ALA A 172 27.30 -29.13 -7.86
N ARG A 173 27.87 -30.01 -8.69
CA ARG A 173 27.72 -29.98 -10.15
C ARG A 173 26.30 -30.26 -10.62
N GLU A 174 25.65 -31.25 -10.04
CA GLU A 174 24.23 -31.54 -10.29
C GLU A 174 23.33 -30.36 -9.89
N ARG A 175 23.61 -29.75 -8.72
CA ARG A 175 22.93 -28.53 -8.27
C ARG A 175 23.16 -27.36 -9.22
N ILE A 176 24.38 -27.13 -9.70
CA ILE A 176 24.67 -26.07 -10.69
C ILE A 176 23.81 -26.23 -11.95
N VAL A 177 23.65 -27.45 -12.45
CA VAL A 177 22.77 -27.71 -13.61
C VAL A 177 21.31 -27.39 -13.27
N ALA A 178 20.80 -27.93 -12.17
CA ALA A 178 19.41 -27.70 -11.75
C ALA A 178 19.12 -26.21 -11.49
N ASP A 179 20.04 -25.51 -10.83
CA ASP A 179 19.95 -24.09 -10.50
C ASP A 179 19.99 -23.23 -11.76
N TYR A 180 20.86 -23.55 -12.72
CA TYR A 180 20.89 -22.86 -14.00
C TYR A 180 19.57 -23.02 -14.74
N VAL A 181 19.10 -24.26 -14.92
CA VAL A 181 17.83 -24.56 -15.59
C VAL A 181 16.67 -23.84 -14.91
N ASN A 182 16.68 -23.72 -13.59
CA ASN A 182 15.60 -23.08 -12.85
C ASN A 182 15.73 -21.55 -12.74
N THR A 183 16.90 -20.94 -12.92
CA THR A 183 17.08 -19.50 -12.60
C THR A 183 17.64 -18.64 -13.73
N VAL A 184 17.96 -19.23 -14.88
CA VAL A 184 18.48 -18.52 -16.05
C VAL A 184 17.51 -17.41 -16.53
N PRO A 185 17.95 -16.14 -16.70
CA PRO A 185 17.06 -15.03 -17.01
C PRO A 185 16.64 -14.95 -18.50
N LEU A 186 15.37 -15.23 -18.80
CA LEU A 186 14.83 -15.35 -20.17
C LEU A 186 13.98 -14.13 -20.56
N ALA A 187 14.53 -12.93 -20.32
CA ALA A 187 13.91 -11.62 -20.55
C ALA A 187 12.62 -11.40 -19.73
N ALA A 188 11.83 -10.40 -20.12
CA ALA A 188 10.57 -10.06 -19.48
C ALA A 188 9.46 -9.89 -20.52
N ARG A 189 8.24 -10.21 -20.13
CA ARG A 189 7.04 -10.11 -20.98
C ARG A 189 5.95 -9.31 -20.29
N PRO A 190 5.24 -8.39 -20.98
CA PRO A 190 4.07 -7.71 -20.43
C PRO A 190 3.03 -8.69 -19.87
N GLY A 191 2.52 -8.40 -18.68
CA GLY A 191 1.56 -9.26 -17.96
C GLY A 191 2.17 -10.46 -17.22
N PHE A 192 3.43 -10.82 -17.50
CA PHE A 192 4.15 -11.88 -16.78
C PHE A 192 5.25 -11.32 -15.85
N GLY A 193 5.92 -10.23 -16.26
CA GLY A 193 7.10 -9.71 -15.57
C GLY A 193 8.38 -10.35 -16.09
N GLU A 194 9.42 -10.40 -15.25
CA GLU A 194 10.67 -11.10 -15.59
C GLU A 194 10.48 -12.62 -15.56
N ILE A 195 11.07 -13.30 -16.53
CA ILE A 195 10.96 -14.74 -16.72
C ILE A 195 12.30 -15.37 -16.35
N HIS A 196 12.30 -16.27 -15.36
CA HIS A 196 13.51 -16.92 -14.87
C HIS A 196 13.33 -18.43 -14.91
N GLY A 197 14.31 -19.12 -15.48
CA GLY A 197 14.30 -20.56 -15.63
C GLY A 197 13.57 -21.04 -16.89
N ILE A 198 14.04 -22.17 -17.40
CA ILE A 198 13.43 -22.89 -18.51
C ILE A 198 11.96 -23.24 -18.22
N PRO A 199 11.55 -23.67 -17.01
CA PRO A 199 10.14 -23.95 -16.73
C PRO A 199 9.20 -22.76 -16.93
N ASP A 200 9.53 -21.59 -16.39
CA ASP A 200 8.74 -20.38 -16.62
C ASP A 200 8.88 -19.91 -18.07
N GLY A 201 10.04 -20.10 -18.72
CA GLY A 201 10.24 -19.81 -20.13
C GLY A 201 9.35 -20.64 -21.06
N LEU A 202 9.19 -21.94 -20.79
CA LEU A 202 8.33 -22.83 -21.57
C LEU A 202 6.87 -22.36 -21.51
N TYR A 203 6.41 -22.00 -20.32
CA TYR A 203 5.06 -21.49 -20.14
C TYR A 203 4.91 -20.10 -20.76
N ALA A 204 5.81 -19.17 -20.44
CA ALA A 204 5.69 -17.79 -20.82
C ALA A 204 5.93 -17.54 -22.31
N TRP A 205 6.73 -18.35 -23.02
CA TRP A 205 7.01 -18.14 -24.45
C TRP A 205 6.25 -19.12 -25.35
N PHE A 206 6.03 -20.35 -24.92
CA PHE A 206 5.41 -21.40 -25.73
C PHE A 206 4.06 -21.90 -25.20
N GLY A 207 3.58 -21.40 -24.06
CA GLY A 207 2.33 -21.86 -23.44
C GLY A 207 2.40 -23.31 -22.96
N ALA A 208 3.61 -23.86 -22.81
CA ALA A 208 3.83 -25.28 -22.53
C ALA A 208 4.08 -25.52 -21.04
N ASP A 209 3.47 -26.58 -20.48
CA ASP A 209 3.83 -27.03 -19.14
C ASP A 209 5.17 -27.78 -19.14
N HIS A 210 5.99 -27.50 -18.13
CA HIS A 210 7.32 -28.06 -18.01
C HIS A 210 7.36 -29.55 -17.65
N HIS A 211 6.37 -30.08 -16.89
CA HIS A 211 6.27 -31.50 -16.61
C HIS A 211 5.79 -32.28 -17.84
N GLU A 212 4.84 -31.73 -18.58
CA GLU A 212 4.39 -32.32 -19.85
C GLU A 212 5.52 -32.31 -20.89
N THR A 213 6.25 -31.19 -20.99
CA THR A 213 7.42 -31.08 -21.89
C THR A 213 8.51 -32.09 -21.52
N ALA A 214 8.80 -32.25 -20.22
CA ALA A 214 9.75 -33.24 -19.74
C ALA A 214 9.32 -34.68 -20.10
N ARG A 215 8.05 -35.03 -19.83
CA ARG A 215 7.49 -36.35 -20.17
C ARG A 215 7.52 -36.61 -21.67
N ALA A 216 7.17 -35.62 -22.49
CA ALA A 216 7.20 -35.73 -23.95
C ALA A 216 8.63 -35.97 -24.47
N LEU A 217 9.63 -35.37 -23.82
CA LEU A 217 11.03 -35.55 -24.20
C LEU A 217 11.55 -36.96 -23.89
N ASP A 218 11.18 -37.52 -22.74
CA ASP A 218 11.65 -38.84 -22.30
C ASP A 218 10.87 -40.00 -22.96
N GLU A 219 9.53 -39.89 -23.02
CA GLU A 219 8.63 -41.01 -23.35
C GLU A 219 7.65 -40.67 -24.48
N GLY A 220 7.61 -39.42 -24.94
CA GLY A 220 6.62 -38.96 -25.91
C GLY A 220 6.78 -39.55 -27.31
N PRO A 221 5.72 -39.51 -28.13
CA PRO A 221 5.78 -39.85 -29.54
C PRO A 221 6.73 -38.91 -30.29
N ARG A 222 7.24 -39.38 -31.42
CA ARG A 222 8.32 -38.76 -32.21
C ARG A 222 8.15 -37.23 -32.41
N GLU A 223 6.98 -36.79 -32.85
CA GLU A 223 6.68 -35.37 -33.07
C GLU A 223 6.64 -34.54 -31.77
N ALA A 224 6.00 -35.05 -30.72
CA ALA A 224 5.91 -34.36 -29.43
C ALA A 224 7.29 -34.25 -28.76
N ARG A 225 8.12 -35.29 -28.89
CA ARG A 225 9.51 -35.31 -28.43
C ARG A 225 10.35 -34.25 -29.15
N ALA A 226 10.24 -34.17 -30.48
CA ALA A 226 10.92 -33.18 -31.29
C ALA A 226 10.51 -31.74 -30.93
N LEU A 227 9.21 -31.50 -30.76
CA LEU A 227 8.68 -30.19 -30.35
C LEU A 227 9.18 -29.80 -28.95
N ALA A 228 9.14 -30.72 -27.98
CA ALA A 228 9.61 -30.51 -26.61
C ALA A 228 11.11 -30.17 -26.60
N TYR A 229 11.92 -30.95 -27.32
CA TYR A 229 13.35 -30.75 -27.42
C TYR A 229 13.67 -29.38 -28.04
N ARG A 230 13.01 -29.03 -29.15
CA ARG A 230 13.24 -27.78 -29.86
C ARG A 230 12.88 -26.55 -29.00
N ARG A 231 11.80 -26.62 -28.21
CA ARG A 231 11.41 -25.56 -27.27
C ARG A 231 12.48 -25.33 -26.19
N ILE A 232 13.00 -26.40 -25.59
CA ILE A 232 14.07 -26.32 -24.59
C ILE A 232 15.36 -25.75 -25.21
N LEU A 233 15.78 -26.26 -26.36
CA LEU A 233 16.98 -25.79 -27.06
C LEU A 233 16.88 -24.31 -27.43
N SER A 234 15.71 -23.87 -27.88
CA SER A 234 15.43 -22.46 -28.17
C SER A 234 15.68 -21.58 -26.94
N LEU A 235 15.21 -21.97 -25.75
CA LEU A 235 15.42 -21.20 -24.52
C LEU A 235 16.89 -21.18 -24.07
N PHE A 236 17.61 -22.29 -24.18
CA PHE A 236 19.05 -22.33 -23.88
C PHE A 236 19.86 -21.40 -24.79
N LEU A 237 19.58 -21.41 -26.10
CA LEU A 237 20.29 -20.55 -27.05
C LEU A 237 19.90 -19.07 -26.92
N ALA A 238 18.63 -18.79 -26.58
CA ALA A 238 18.14 -17.44 -26.39
C ALA A 238 18.85 -16.69 -25.24
N GLN A 239 19.32 -17.40 -24.22
CA GLN A 239 19.98 -16.83 -23.03
C GLN A 239 21.15 -15.88 -23.36
N ARG A 240 21.79 -16.03 -24.52
CA ARG A 240 22.90 -15.14 -24.93
C ARG A 240 22.43 -13.72 -25.22
N ARG A 241 21.20 -13.55 -25.74
CA ARG A 241 20.54 -12.27 -26.02
C ARG A 241 19.02 -12.42 -25.88
N PRO A 242 18.50 -12.65 -24.66
CA PRO A 242 17.14 -13.12 -24.47
C PRO A 242 16.12 -12.09 -24.95
N SER A 243 16.38 -10.80 -24.73
CA SER A 243 15.52 -9.71 -25.21
C SER A 243 15.43 -9.60 -26.73
N HIS A 244 16.49 -9.99 -27.46
CA HIS A 244 16.47 -10.00 -28.93
C HIS A 244 15.65 -11.19 -29.42
N TYR A 245 16.10 -12.40 -29.06
CA TYR A 245 15.57 -13.65 -29.60
C TYR A 245 14.12 -13.92 -29.20
N LEU A 246 13.73 -13.65 -27.95
CA LEU A 246 12.41 -14.05 -27.46
C LEU A 246 11.31 -13.02 -27.77
N ARG A 247 11.68 -11.74 -27.95
CA ARG A 247 10.70 -10.66 -28.19
C ARG A 247 10.47 -10.35 -29.66
N ARG A 248 11.54 -10.19 -30.45
CA ARG A 248 11.44 -9.67 -31.83
C ARG A 248 12.16 -10.54 -32.87
N GLY A 249 13.22 -11.23 -32.49
CA GLY A 249 14.04 -12.06 -33.37
C GLY A 249 13.75 -13.54 -33.26
N GLN A 250 12.47 -13.94 -33.32
CA GLN A 250 12.07 -15.36 -33.22
C GLN A 250 12.56 -16.16 -34.42
N ASP A 251 12.55 -15.57 -35.62
CA ASP A 251 13.11 -16.19 -36.83
C ASP A 251 14.62 -16.40 -36.71
N ASP A 252 15.35 -15.39 -36.20
CA ASP A 252 16.78 -15.52 -35.91
C ASP A 252 17.06 -16.64 -34.90
N LEU A 253 16.18 -16.81 -33.91
CA LEU A 253 16.30 -17.89 -32.93
C LEU A 253 16.05 -19.26 -33.58
N HIS A 254 15.05 -19.38 -34.45
CA HIS A 254 14.81 -20.61 -35.20
C HIS A 254 15.99 -20.97 -36.10
N ALA A 255 16.56 -20.00 -36.82
CA ALA A 255 17.75 -20.21 -37.65
C ALA A 255 18.96 -20.64 -36.80
N LEU A 256 19.14 -20.05 -35.63
CA LEU A 256 20.19 -20.44 -34.69
C LEU A 256 19.99 -21.88 -34.17
N VAL A 257 18.75 -22.27 -33.88
CA VAL A 257 18.41 -23.64 -33.49
C VAL A 257 18.68 -24.62 -34.63
N ASP A 258 18.26 -24.30 -35.85
CA ASP A 258 18.49 -25.12 -37.06
C ASP A 258 19.99 -25.37 -37.28
N ALA A 259 20.84 -24.37 -37.00
CA ALA A 259 22.30 -24.50 -37.07
C ALA A 259 22.92 -25.36 -35.96
N TYR A 260 22.29 -25.45 -34.78
CA TYR A 260 22.81 -26.22 -33.64
C TYR A 260 22.42 -27.70 -33.68
N LEU A 261 21.28 -28.04 -34.30
CA LEU A 261 20.78 -29.42 -34.33
C LEU A 261 21.76 -30.42 -34.98
N PRO A 262 22.38 -30.14 -36.15
CA PRO A 262 23.40 -31.03 -36.71
C PRO A 262 24.62 -31.19 -35.80
N LEU A 263 25.12 -30.09 -35.22
CA LEU A 263 26.29 -30.11 -34.31
C LEU A 263 26.05 -30.97 -33.07
N LEU A 264 24.81 -30.99 -32.56
CA LEU A 264 24.43 -31.79 -31.41
C LEU A 264 24.33 -33.28 -31.77
N ALA A 265 23.87 -33.61 -32.97
CA ALA A 265 23.82 -34.99 -33.47
C ALA A 265 25.23 -35.54 -33.76
N ASP A 266 26.08 -34.75 -34.44
CA ASP A 266 27.46 -35.13 -34.76
C ASP A 266 28.29 -35.39 -33.49
N ALA A 267 27.99 -34.67 -32.41
CA ALA A 267 28.61 -34.87 -31.10
C ALA A 267 27.99 -36.01 -30.28
N GLY A 268 26.96 -36.69 -30.79
CA GLY A 268 26.26 -37.77 -30.11
C GLY A 268 25.38 -37.34 -28.92
N VAL A 269 25.04 -36.05 -28.82
CA VAL A 269 24.18 -35.51 -27.75
C VAL A 269 22.71 -35.85 -28.00
N ILE A 270 22.32 -35.91 -29.28
CA ILE A 270 21.00 -36.37 -29.73
C ILE A 270 21.15 -37.41 -30.84
N SER A 271 20.12 -38.23 -31.04
CA SER A 271 20.08 -39.13 -32.19
C SER A 271 19.86 -38.35 -33.50
N GLU A 272 20.33 -38.92 -34.61
CA GLU A 272 20.06 -38.39 -35.95
C GLU A 272 18.55 -38.30 -36.24
N GLU A 273 17.77 -39.26 -35.73
CA GLU A 273 16.31 -39.25 -35.82
C GLU A 273 15.71 -37.99 -35.16
N LEU A 274 16.10 -37.70 -33.91
CA LEU A 274 15.61 -36.52 -33.18
C LEU A 274 16.06 -35.22 -33.83
N ARG A 275 17.26 -35.18 -34.44
CA ARG A 275 17.73 -34.04 -35.24
C ARG A 275 16.78 -33.77 -36.40
N ASP A 276 16.49 -34.78 -37.21
CA ASP A 276 15.68 -34.64 -38.41
C ASP A 276 14.24 -34.22 -38.08
N ASP A 277 13.67 -34.81 -37.02
CA ASP A 277 12.33 -34.41 -36.55
C ASP A 277 12.31 -33.01 -35.98
N ALA A 278 13.32 -32.64 -35.19
CA ALA A 278 13.41 -31.29 -34.65
C ALA A 278 13.60 -30.26 -35.77
N LEU A 279 14.30 -30.58 -36.86
CA LEU A 279 14.41 -29.71 -38.04
C LEU A 279 13.06 -29.55 -38.77
N ALA A 280 12.22 -30.60 -38.76
CA ALA A 280 10.90 -30.58 -39.40
C ALA A 280 9.84 -29.79 -38.61
N VAL A 281 10.05 -29.56 -37.31
CA VAL A 281 9.08 -28.86 -36.43
C VAL A 281 9.49 -27.40 -36.19
N ARG A 282 8.53 -26.48 -36.16
CA ARG A 282 8.74 -25.08 -35.73
C ARG A 282 7.78 -24.70 -34.59
N PRO A 283 8.25 -24.49 -33.34
CA PRO A 283 7.37 -24.14 -32.24
C PRO A 283 6.86 -22.71 -32.39
N GLY A 284 5.54 -22.53 -32.39
CA GLY A 284 4.92 -21.21 -32.33
C GLY A 284 5.12 -20.55 -30.96
N PHE A 285 5.33 -19.24 -30.98
CA PHE A 285 5.32 -18.42 -29.76
C PHE A 285 3.91 -17.97 -29.44
N VAL A 286 3.59 -17.90 -28.16
CA VAL A 286 2.31 -17.34 -27.72
C VAL A 286 2.21 -15.88 -28.16
N THR A 287 1.12 -15.54 -28.85
CA THR A 287 0.72 -14.16 -29.15
C THR A 287 -0.28 -13.64 -28.10
N GLY A 288 -0.15 -12.37 -27.67
CA GLY A 288 -1.05 -11.72 -26.68
C GLY A 288 -0.52 -11.62 -25.24
N VAL A 289 -1.32 -11.12 -24.31
CA VAL A 289 -0.98 -11.14 -22.87
C VAL A 289 -1.60 -12.40 -22.27
N HIS A 290 -0.77 -13.38 -21.92
CA HIS A 290 -1.25 -14.51 -21.12
C HIS A 290 -1.44 -14.05 -19.68
N HIS A 291 -2.68 -13.82 -19.29
CA HIS A 291 -3.05 -13.77 -17.89
C HIS A 291 -3.07 -15.22 -17.38
N GLU A 292 -2.22 -15.52 -16.41
CA GLU A 292 -2.35 -16.78 -15.67
C GLU A 292 -3.77 -16.82 -15.09
N PRO A 293 -4.52 -17.93 -15.25
CA PRO A 293 -5.85 -18.03 -14.67
C PRO A 293 -5.70 -17.73 -13.17
N ARG A 294 -6.42 -16.72 -12.66
CA ARG A 294 -6.52 -16.52 -11.21
C ARG A 294 -6.97 -17.87 -10.66
N ARG A 295 -6.17 -18.50 -9.79
CA ARG A 295 -6.55 -19.76 -9.15
C ARG A 295 -7.97 -19.58 -8.64
N SER A 296 -8.89 -20.44 -9.08
CA SER A 296 -10.30 -20.38 -8.72
C SER A 296 -10.43 -20.40 -7.20
N GLY A 297 -10.79 -19.25 -6.65
CA GLY A 297 -10.82 -18.92 -5.23
C GLY A 297 -10.77 -17.40 -5.14
N ALA A 298 -11.73 -16.77 -4.47
CA ALA A 298 -11.69 -15.32 -4.31
C ALA A 298 -10.32 -14.90 -3.73
N PRO A 299 -9.79 -13.73 -4.11
CA PRO A 299 -8.60 -13.19 -3.46
C PRO A 299 -8.82 -13.27 -1.95
N ASP A 300 -7.92 -13.97 -1.25
CA ASP A 300 -8.01 -14.08 0.20
C ASP A 300 -7.63 -12.71 0.75
N LYS A 301 -8.62 -11.83 0.87
CA LYS A 301 -8.46 -10.41 1.23
C LYS A 301 -7.72 -10.26 2.55
N ALA A 302 -7.95 -11.19 3.46
CA ALA A 302 -7.21 -11.27 4.71
C ALA A 302 -5.69 -11.41 4.46
N ALA A 303 -5.28 -12.24 3.52
CA ALA A 303 -3.88 -12.32 3.10
C ALA A 303 -3.41 -11.05 2.33
N ALA A 304 -4.29 -10.37 1.59
CA ALA A 304 -3.97 -9.10 0.94
C ALA A 304 -3.73 -7.97 1.94
N ALA A 305 -4.53 -7.87 3.00
CA ALA A 305 -4.35 -6.94 4.11
C ALA A 305 -3.00 -7.17 4.80
N VAL A 306 -2.66 -8.44 5.09
CA VAL A 306 -1.33 -8.81 5.63
C VAL A 306 -0.20 -8.35 4.70
N ARG A 307 -0.33 -8.57 3.38
CA ARG A 307 0.67 -8.04 2.41
C ARG A 307 0.77 -6.52 2.46
N GLY A 308 -0.36 -5.82 2.56
CA GLY A 308 -0.39 -4.36 2.71
C GLY A 308 0.35 -3.88 3.95
N HIS A 309 0.25 -4.60 5.07
CA HIS A 309 1.01 -4.32 6.29
C HIS A 309 2.50 -4.58 6.09
N LEU A 310 2.87 -5.70 5.46
CA LEU A 310 4.26 -6.05 5.18
C LEU A 310 4.94 -5.04 4.27
N LEU A 311 4.26 -4.53 3.24
CA LEU A 311 4.81 -3.48 2.38
C LEU A 311 5.20 -2.24 3.18
N ARG A 312 4.38 -1.85 4.17
CA ARG A 312 4.64 -0.70 5.05
C ARG A 312 5.73 -0.98 6.07
N TRP A 313 5.67 -2.13 6.75
CA TRP A 313 6.65 -2.48 7.79
C TRP A 313 8.04 -2.75 7.22
N LEU A 314 8.13 -3.35 6.03
CA LEU A 314 9.40 -3.66 5.39
C LEU A 314 9.88 -2.57 4.44
N ASP A 315 9.01 -1.61 4.08
CA ASP A 315 9.26 -0.56 3.09
C ASP A 315 9.80 -1.14 1.78
N VAL A 316 8.97 -2.02 1.23
CA VAL A 316 9.22 -2.68 -0.04
C VAL A 316 8.42 -1.94 -1.11
N PRO A 317 9.01 -1.60 -2.28
CA PRO A 317 8.39 -0.69 -3.25
C PRO A 317 7.03 -1.13 -3.77
N GLY A 318 6.78 -2.44 -3.81
CA GLY A 318 5.47 -2.95 -4.21
C GLY A 318 5.29 -4.46 -4.05
N PRO A 319 4.10 -4.97 -4.39
CA PRO A 319 3.74 -6.38 -4.22
C PRO A 319 4.68 -7.33 -4.96
N TYR A 320 5.19 -6.92 -6.13
CA TYR A 320 6.10 -7.73 -6.94
C TYR A 320 7.41 -8.07 -6.21
N ASP A 321 8.01 -7.08 -5.55
CA ASP A 321 9.24 -7.27 -4.78
C ASP A 321 8.97 -8.08 -3.50
N LEU A 322 7.84 -7.82 -2.84
CA LEU A 322 7.43 -8.54 -1.63
C LEU A 322 7.22 -10.03 -1.89
N GLU A 323 6.53 -10.40 -2.98
CA GLU A 323 6.26 -11.81 -3.31
C GLU A 323 7.52 -12.62 -3.63
N ARG A 324 8.64 -11.94 -3.93
CA ARG A 324 9.95 -12.53 -4.22
C ARG A 324 10.84 -12.65 -3.00
N MET A 325 10.47 -12.03 -1.87
CA MET A 325 11.20 -12.20 -0.63
C MET A 325 11.02 -13.62 -0.11
N ASP A 326 12.09 -14.25 0.38
CA ASP A 326 12.03 -15.52 1.09
C ASP A 326 11.53 -15.30 2.52
N LEU A 327 10.22 -15.01 2.63
CA LEU A 327 9.60 -14.53 3.86
C LEU A 327 8.44 -15.44 4.25
N ARG A 328 8.41 -15.82 5.54
CA ARG A 328 7.28 -16.54 6.15
C ARG A 328 6.69 -15.67 7.25
N VAL A 329 5.38 -15.46 7.20
CA VAL A 329 4.65 -14.60 8.14
C VAL A 329 3.51 -15.40 8.74
N THR A 330 3.42 -15.40 10.06
CA THR A 330 2.27 -15.94 10.79
C THR A 330 1.41 -14.79 11.28
N SER A 331 0.14 -14.79 10.90
CA SER A 331 -0.84 -13.76 11.26
C SER A 331 -1.71 -14.19 12.45
N THR A 332 -2.53 -13.29 12.96
CA THR A 332 -3.53 -13.60 14.01
C THR A 332 -4.81 -14.19 13.44
N LEU A 333 -4.96 -14.22 12.11
CA LEU A 333 -6.17 -14.67 11.42
C LEU A 333 -6.42 -16.16 11.67
N ASP A 334 -7.68 -16.57 11.54
CA ASP A 334 -8.11 -17.96 11.60
C ASP A 334 -8.64 -18.37 10.21
N ALA A 335 -7.92 -19.26 9.50
CA ALA A 335 -8.25 -19.60 8.13
C ALA A 335 -9.64 -20.25 8.00
N ARG A 336 -10.03 -21.05 8.99
CA ARG A 336 -11.30 -21.79 8.98
C ARG A 336 -12.47 -20.83 9.20
N ALA A 337 -12.36 -19.95 10.18
CA ALA A 337 -13.37 -18.93 10.45
C ALA A 337 -13.50 -17.96 9.27
N GLN A 338 -12.36 -17.55 8.68
CA GLN A 338 -12.30 -16.70 7.50
C GLN A 338 -13.07 -17.30 6.32
N ALA A 339 -12.81 -18.57 6.00
CA ALA A 339 -13.49 -19.26 4.91
C ALA A 339 -15.01 -19.34 5.13
N ARG A 340 -15.43 -19.70 6.35
CA ARG A 340 -16.85 -19.84 6.70
C ARG A 340 -17.60 -18.52 6.67
N VAL A 341 -17.00 -17.44 7.18
CA VAL A 341 -17.62 -16.11 7.10
C VAL A 341 -17.72 -15.66 5.65
N THR A 342 -16.68 -15.87 4.85
CA THR A 342 -16.69 -15.51 3.42
C THR A 342 -17.81 -16.23 2.66
N GLU A 343 -18.04 -17.51 2.96
CA GLU A 343 -19.16 -18.28 2.41
C GLU A 343 -20.52 -17.67 2.79
N VAL A 344 -20.73 -17.35 4.08
CA VAL A 344 -21.96 -16.70 4.56
C VAL A 344 -22.19 -15.34 3.90
N LEU A 345 -21.13 -14.53 3.75
CA LEU A 345 -21.25 -13.22 3.09
C LEU A 345 -21.61 -13.34 1.61
N ARG A 346 -21.10 -14.36 0.91
CA ARG A 346 -21.51 -14.63 -0.49
C ARG A 346 -22.96 -15.11 -0.57
N ASP A 347 -23.40 -15.96 0.35
CA ASP A 347 -24.79 -16.42 0.42
C ASP A 347 -25.76 -15.27 0.77
N LEU A 348 -25.30 -14.24 1.51
CA LEU A 348 -26.07 -13.02 1.71
C LEU A 348 -26.28 -12.20 0.43
N GLN A 349 -25.41 -12.34 -0.58
CA GLN A 349 -25.60 -11.73 -1.90
C GLN A 349 -26.55 -12.55 -2.79
N ASP A 350 -26.81 -13.82 -2.47
CA ASP A 350 -27.68 -14.68 -3.25
C ASP A 350 -29.17 -14.35 -2.97
N PRO A 351 -29.94 -13.87 -3.96
CA PRO A 351 -31.37 -13.60 -3.79
C PRO A 351 -32.22 -14.83 -3.47
N GLN A 352 -31.73 -16.03 -3.75
CA GLN A 352 -32.38 -17.31 -3.46
C GLN A 352 -31.82 -17.99 -2.20
N GLY A 353 -30.67 -17.52 -1.71
CA GLY A 353 -29.99 -18.00 -0.51
C GLY A 353 -30.37 -17.21 0.75
N LEU A 354 -29.37 -16.92 1.60
CA LEU A 354 -29.59 -16.10 2.80
C LEU A 354 -30.06 -14.68 2.48
N GLY A 355 -29.70 -14.13 1.32
CA GLY A 355 -30.14 -12.81 0.86
C GLY A 355 -31.66 -12.65 0.76
N ALA A 356 -32.40 -13.74 0.50
CA ALA A 356 -33.87 -13.74 0.49
C ALA A 356 -34.47 -13.24 1.82
N ARG A 357 -33.77 -13.49 2.95
CA ARG A 357 -34.23 -13.08 4.29
C ARG A 357 -34.10 -11.58 4.54
N LEU A 358 -33.39 -10.86 3.69
CA LEU A 358 -33.21 -9.40 3.79
C LEU A 358 -34.31 -8.62 3.06
N ARG A 359 -35.16 -9.28 2.27
CA ARG A 359 -36.29 -8.67 1.54
C ARG A 359 -37.52 -8.49 2.43
N MET A 360 -37.36 -7.75 3.51
CA MET A 360 -38.43 -7.40 4.45
C MET A 360 -38.47 -5.88 4.68
N PRO A 361 -39.61 -5.33 5.17
CA PRO A 361 -39.74 -3.91 5.47
C PRO A 361 -38.59 -3.40 6.34
N ARG A 362 -38.05 -2.22 5.99
CA ARG A 362 -36.90 -1.57 6.68
C ARG A 362 -35.54 -2.27 6.54
N LEU A 363 -35.44 -3.33 5.74
CA LEU A 363 -34.18 -3.87 5.24
C LEU A 363 -34.06 -3.54 3.75
N LEU A 364 -34.07 -4.53 2.85
CA LEU A 364 -33.97 -4.31 1.40
C LEU A 364 -35.32 -4.08 0.73
N GLU A 365 -36.42 -4.56 1.31
CA GLU A 365 -37.74 -4.54 0.67
C GLU A 365 -37.70 -5.14 -0.75
N ASN A 366 -37.70 -4.29 -1.79
CA ASN A 366 -37.63 -4.68 -3.19
C ASN A 366 -36.20 -4.66 -3.76
N GLY A 367 -35.20 -4.28 -2.96
CA GLY A 367 -33.80 -4.21 -3.35
C GLY A 367 -33.18 -5.59 -3.59
N ASP A 368 -32.19 -5.62 -4.49
CA ASP A 368 -31.43 -6.83 -4.76
C ASP A 368 -30.30 -6.98 -3.71
N PRO A 369 -30.24 -8.08 -2.93
CA PRO A 369 -29.12 -8.33 -2.03
C PRO A 369 -27.76 -8.40 -2.74
N ALA A 370 -27.72 -8.67 -4.05
CA ALA A 370 -26.49 -8.67 -4.82
C ALA A 370 -25.88 -7.26 -4.97
N ASP A 371 -26.71 -6.20 -4.92
CA ASP A 371 -26.26 -4.80 -5.00
C ASP A 371 -25.68 -4.28 -3.66
N VAL A 372 -25.73 -5.11 -2.62
CA VAL A 372 -25.26 -4.76 -1.28
C VAL A 372 -23.83 -5.27 -1.07
N VAL A 373 -22.99 -4.40 -0.53
CA VAL A 373 -21.66 -4.75 -0.04
C VAL A 373 -21.76 -5.16 1.42
N TYR A 374 -21.42 -6.41 1.72
CA TYR A 374 -21.37 -6.93 3.08
C TYR A 374 -19.92 -6.97 3.57
N SER A 375 -19.71 -6.58 4.83
CA SER A 375 -18.39 -6.53 5.47
C SER A 375 -18.49 -7.10 6.88
N PHE A 376 -17.47 -7.84 7.31
CA PHE A 376 -17.42 -8.48 8.61
C PHE A 376 -16.00 -8.47 9.20
N LEU A 377 -15.91 -8.04 10.45
CA LEU A 377 -14.70 -8.06 11.26
C LEU A 377 -14.96 -8.83 12.56
N LEU A 378 -14.07 -9.75 12.90
CA LEU A 378 -14.06 -10.43 14.20
C LEU A 378 -12.76 -10.18 14.93
N TYR A 379 -12.89 -9.61 16.12
CA TYR A 379 -11.82 -9.50 17.09
C TYR A 379 -12.07 -10.47 18.24
N GLU A 380 -11.07 -11.26 18.59
CA GLU A 380 -11.04 -12.03 19.83
C GLU A 380 -10.34 -11.20 20.90
N ARG A 381 -11.00 -11.00 22.04
CA ARG A 381 -10.36 -10.37 23.19
C ARG A 381 -9.47 -11.39 23.88
N ASP A 382 -8.19 -11.08 23.98
CA ASP A 382 -7.16 -11.89 24.63
C ASP A 382 -6.43 -10.99 25.64
N GLY A 383 -6.83 -11.09 26.91
CA GLY A 383 -6.43 -10.15 27.97
C GLY A 383 -6.80 -8.71 27.62
N ASP A 384 -5.78 -7.86 27.52
CA ASP A 384 -5.90 -6.43 27.18
C ASP A 384 -5.79 -6.15 25.68
N ALA A 385 -5.61 -7.18 24.84
CA ALA A 385 -5.49 -7.05 23.40
C ALA A 385 -6.75 -7.55 22.68
N ASN A 386 -7.05 -6.93 21.52
CA ASN A 386 -8.05 -7.42 20.57
C ASN A 386 -7.32 -7.98 19.34
N ARG A 387 -7.35 -9.30 19.18
CA ARG A 387 -6.69 -9.98 18.05
C ARG A 387 -7.65 -10.13 16.89
N LEU A 388 -7.28 -9.60 15.73
CA LEU A 388 -8.06 -9.79 14.51
C LEU A 388 -8.04 -11.27 14.09
N ARG A 389 -9.23 -11.89 14.00
CA ARG A 389 -9.40 -13.29 13.59
C ARG A 389 -9.99 -13.43 12.20
N VAL A 390 -10.92 -12.56 11.84
CA VAL A 390 -11.60 -12.58 10.54
C VAL A 390 -11.72 -11.17 9.99
N GLN A 391 -11.41 -11.01 8.71
CA GLN A 391 -11.63 -9.80 7.93
C GLN A 391 -12.11 -10.18 6.53
N ALA A 392 -13.40 -10.04 6.29
CA ALA A 392 -14.04 -10.48 5.06
C ALA A 392 -15.03 -9.43 4.56
N ASP A 393 -15.14 -9.28 3.25
CA ASP A 393 -16.18 -8.47 2.61
C ASP A 393 -16.46 -8.99 1.19
N THR A 394 -17.55 -8.53 0.58
CA THR A 394 -18.03 -9.03 -0.72
C THR A 394 -17.53 -8.27 -1.96
N VAL A 395 -16.71 -7.22 -1.81
CA VAL A 395 -16.19 -6.45 -2.97
C VAL A 395 -15.13 -7.23 -3.73
N ASP A 396 -15.34 -7.65 -4.97
CA ASP A 396 -14.27 -8.31 -5.76
C ASP A 396 -13.27 -7.30 -6.36
N ALA A 397 -12.57 -6.56 -5.51
CA ALA A 397 -11.54 -5.59 -5.89
C ALA A 397 -10.36 -5.61 -4.91
N ALA A 398 -9.28 -4.90 -5.28
CA ALA A 398 -8.13 -4.70 -4.39
C ALA A 398 -8.45 -3.75 -3.21
N PHE A 399 -9.54 -2.99 -3.30
CA PHE A 399 -10.02 -2.14 -2.23
C PHE A 399 -10.65 -2.98 -1.12
N ASP A 400 -10.16 -2.82 0.11
CA ASP A 400 -10.72 -3.44 1.30
C ASP A 400 -11.63 -2.44 2.03
N VAL A 401 -12.91 -2.79 2.15
CA VAL A 401 -13.92 -1.96 2.83
C VAL A 401 -13.61 -1.79 4.31
N ASN A 402 -13.00 -2.80 4.94
CA ASN A 402 -12.74 -2.84 6.37
C ASN A 402 -11.62 -1.87 6.80
N GLU A 403 -10.69 -1.54 5.89
CA GLU A 403 -9.59 -0.61 6.15
C GLU A 403 -9.71 0.72 5.40
N GLY A 404 -10.28 0.70 4.19
CA GLY A 404 -10.25 1.83 3.25
C GLY A 404 -11.47 2.73 3.30
N MET A 405 -12.55 2.35 3.98
CA MET A 405 -13.81 3.10 3.97
C MET A 405 -14.02 3.93 5.23
N LYS A 406 -14.42 5.20 5.05
CA LYS A 406 -14.99 6.00 6.14
C LYS A 406 -16.48 5.74 6.20
N LEU A 407 -16.92 5.06 7.26
CA LEU A 407 -18.30 4.72 7.50
C LEU A 407 -18.97 5.73 8.44
N ASP A 408 -20.20 6.12 8.12
CA ASP A 408 -21.09 6.69 9.12
C ASP A 408 -21.55 5.55 10.03
N LEU A 409 -21.06 5.59 11.27
CA LEU A 409 -21.30 4.58 12.29
C LEU A 409 -22.74 4.59 12.85
N GLY A 410 -23.53 5.61 12.51
CA GLY A 410 -24.93 5.72 12.87
C GLY A 410 -25.17 5.56 14.38
N SER A 411 -26.10 4.68 14.76
CA SER A 411 -26.50 4.51 16.16
C SER A 411 -25.39 3.98 17.08
N THR A 412 -24.32 3.39 16.57
CA THR A 412 -23.19 2.94 17.43
C THR A 412 -22.48 4.12 18.09
N ALA A 413 -22.58 5.33 17.52
CA ALA A 413 -22.06 6.56 18.14
C ALA A 413 -22.72 6.89 19.50
N LYS A 414 -23.95 6.39 19.75
CA LYS A 414 -24.66 6.58 21.02
C LYS A 414 -23.89 5.98 22.20
N LEU A 415 -23.26 4.83 22.00
CA LEU A 415 -22.41 4.22 23.03
C LEU A 415 -21.22 5.13 23.37
N ARG A 416 -20.56 5.71 22.36
CA ARG A 416 -19.45 6.66 22.58
C ARG A 416 -19.93 7.91 23.31
N THR A 417 -21.09 8.46 22.94
CA THR A 417 -21.70 9.60 23.65
C THR A 417 -21.99 9.27 25.11
N LEU A 418 -22.52 8.07 25.40
CA LEU A 418 -22.76 7.63 26.77
C LEU A 418 -21.46 7.50 27.56
N VAL A 419 -20.47 6.79 27.02
CA VAL A 419 -19.16 6.64 27.66
C VAL A 419 -18.55 8.00 27.95
N HIS A 420 -18.59 8.93 26.97
CA HIS A 420 -18.09 10.28 27.19
C HIS A 420 -18.85 11.04 28.27
N HIS A 421 -20.17 10.90 28.33
CA HIS A 421 -20.97 11.49 29.39
C HIS A 421 -20.56 10.93 30.77
N LEU A 422 -20.36 9.63 30.89
CA LEU A 422 -19.93 8.98 32.14
C LEU A 422 -18.50 9.37 32.53
N GLU A 423 -17.59 9.56 31.56
CA GLU A 423 -16.26 10.14 31.80
C GLU A 423 -16.35 11.54 32.43
N LEU A 424 -17.27 12.38 31.94
CA LEU A 424 -17.51 13.71 32.52
C LEU A 424 -18.08 13.62 33.93
N VAL A 425 -19.04 12.71 34.16
CA VAL A 425 -19.59 12.44 35.50
C VAL A 425 -18.49 12.00 36.46
N ALA A 426 -17.63 11.07 36.04
CA ALA A 426 -16.48 10.62 36.83
C ALA A 426 -15.52 11.77 37.14
N GLY A 427 -15.17 12.60 36.16
CA GLY A 427 -14.31 13.76 36.38
C GLY A 427 -14.90 14.80 37.35
N VAL A 428 -16.22 14.94 37.40
CA VAL A 428 -16.88 15.79 38.42
C VAL A 428 -16.89 15.11 39.78
N HIS A 429 -17.12 13.80 39.85
CA HIS A 429 -17.03 13.03 41.10
C HIS A 429 -15.63 13.14 41.69
N ASP A 430 -14.56 12.88 40.92
CA ASP A 430 -13.17 13.00 41.36
C ASP A 430 -12.84 14.39 41.96
N ARG A 431 -13.47 15.46 41.43
CA ARG A 431 -13.24 16.83 41.88
C ARG A 431 -13.91 17.15 43.22
N TYR A 432 -15.01 16.48 43.56
CA TYR A 432 -15.87 16.85 44.69
C TYR A 432 -16.10 15.73 45.72
N ALA A 433 -15.73 14.49 45.42
CA ALA A 433 -15.79 13.38 46.36
C ALA A 433 -14.97 13.68 47.63
N GLY A 434 -15.45 13.21 48.77
CA GLY A 434 -14.82 13.44 50.08
C GLY A 434 -15.03 14.83 50.68
N ARG A 435 -15.70 15.77 49.98
CA ARG A 435 -16.10 17.06 50.56
C ARG A 435 -17.28 16.90 51.50
N SER A 436 -17.29 17.69 52.57
CA SER A 436 -18.40 17.75 53.51
C SER A 436 -19.66 18.33 52.86
N ARG A 437 -20.83 18.04 53.46
CA ARG A 437 -22.11 18.59 53.00
C ARG A 437 -22.13 20.12 52.97
N ALA A 438 -21.44 20.78 53.91
CA ALA A 438 -21.33 22.23 53.97
C ALA A 438 -20.51 22.78 52.80
N GLU A 439 -19.36 22.16 52.50
CA GLU A 439 -18.52 22.53 51.37
C GLU A 439 -19.23 22.32 50.04
N LEU A 440 -19.93 21.19 49.87
CA LEU A 440 -20.73 20.91 48.67
C LEU A 440 -21.85 21.94 48.46
N SER A 441 -22.47 22.41 49.53
CA SER A 441 -23.55 23.42 49.46
C SER A 441 -23.04 24.82 49.12
N ALA A 442 -21.75 25.10 49.32
CA ALA A 442 -21.12 26.38 48.99
C ALA A 442 -20.65 26.45 47.52
N ILE A 443 -20.70 25.34 46.76
CA ILE A 443 -20.30 25.31 45.36
C ILE A 443 -21.36 26.04 44.52
N ALA A 444 -20.97 27.18 43.94
CA ALA A 444 -21.78 27.85 42.94
C ALA A 444 -21.69 27.10 41.60
N VAL A 445 -22.82 26.56 41.12
CA VAL A 445 -22.92 25.87 39.84
C VAL A 445 -23.82 26.68 38.91
N ASP A 446 -23.36 26.96 37.69
CA ASP A 446 -24.17 27.67 36.69
C ASP A 446 -25.44 26.85 36.37
N PRO A 447 -26.63 27.50 36.27
CA PRO A 447 -27.89 26.81 35.98
C PRO A 447 -27.93 26.06 34.63
N ARG A 448 -26.96 26.25 33.73
CA ARG A 448 -26.84 25.51 32.47
C ARG A 448 -25.97 24.26 32.61
N ASP A 449 -25.09 24.18 33.60
CA ASP A 449 -24.29 22.99 33.91
C ASP A 449 -25.09 22.01 34.78
N THR A 450 -26.07 21.37 34.14
CA THR A 450 -26.92 20.34 34.79
C THR A 450 -26.14 19.10 35.20
N LEU A 451 -24.99 18.80 34.57
CA LEU A 451 -24.15 17.66 34.89
C LEU A 451 -23.43 17.86 36.23
N THR A 452 -22.72 18.99 36.40
CA THR A 452 -22.04 19.26 37.67
C THR A 452 -23.03 19.34 38.83
N ARG A 453 -24.15 20.02 38.60
CA ARG A 453 -25.20 20.13 39.62
C ARG A 453 -25.75 18.77 40.02
N PHE A 454 -26.02 17.88 39.06
CA PHE A 454 -26.47 16.52 39.37
C PHE A 454 -25.49 15.80 40.31
N VAL A 455 -24.19 15.79 39.98
CA VAL A 455 -23.19 15.08 40.80
C VAL A 455 -23.03 15.73 42.17
N VAL A 456 -22.97 17.07 42.25
CA VAL A 456 -22.85 17.80 43.52
C VAL A 456 -24.08 17.59 44.39
N ASP A 457 -25.30 17.65 43.83
CA ASP A 457 -26.54 17.40 44.57
C ASP A 457 -26.61 15.96 45.09
N PHE A 458 -26.14 15.00 44.28
CA PHE A 458 -26.09 13.60 44.66
C PHE A 458 -25.10 13.36 45.82
N LEU A 459 -23.87 13.89 45.72
CA LEU A 459 -22.87 13.82 46.79
C LEU A 459 -23.34 14.58 48.04
N ARG A 460 -24.08 15.69 47.90
CA ARG A 460 -24.64 16.41 49.04
C ARG A 460 -25.67 15.56 49.80
N ALA A 461 -26.45 14.75 49.07
CA ALA A 461 -27.41 13.82 49.66
C ALA A 461 -26.73 12.57 50.24
N ARG A 462 -25.63 12.11 49.60
CA ARG A 462 -24.84 10.95 49.99
C ARG A 462 -23.33 11.24 49.90
N PRO A 463 -22.73 11.87 50.93
CA PRO A 463 -21.32 12.31 50.88
C PRO A 463 -20.31 11.18 50.67
N GLU A 464 -20.64 9.99 51.16
CA GLU A 464 -19.80 8.78 51.07
C GLU A 464 -20.07 7.95 49.80
N ALA A 465 -20.83 8.46 48.83
CA ALA A 465 -21.15 7.71 47.62
C ALA A 465 -19.91 7.44 46.76
N SER A 466 -19.74 6.18 46.37
CA SER A 466 -18.67 5.75 45.49
C SER A 466 -18.87 6.26 44.06
N LEU A 467 -17.84 6.19 43.22
CA LEU A 467 -17.97 6.50 41.79
C LEU A 467 -19.01 5.60 41.11
N GLU A 468 -19.06 4.31 41.50
CA GLU A 468 -20.03 3.34 40.98
C GLU A 468 -21.47 3.77 41.28
N ASP A 469 -21.75 4.21 42.52
CA ASP A 469 -23.07 4.73 42.91
C ASP A 469 -23.51 5.92 42.05
N VAL A 470 -22.59 6.84 41.75
CA VAL A 470 -22.87 8.03 40.94
C VAL A 470 -23.07 7.65 39.48
N ILE A 471 -22.28 6.72 38.93
CA ILE A 471 -22.42 6.23 37.56
C ILE A 471 -23.76 5.51 37.39
N ASP A 472 -24.13 4.62 38.31
CA ASP A 472 -25.41 3.92 38.27
C ASP A 472 -26.59 4.90 38.35
N ALA A 473 -26.50 5.89 39.23
CA ALA A 473 -27.50 6.95 39.29
C ALA A 473 -27.55 7.79 38.00
N ALA A 474 -26.40 8.08 37.38
CA ALA A 474 -26.34 8.80 36.10
C ALA A 474 -27.01 8.01 34.98
N LEU A 475 -26.84 6.68 34.95
CA LEU A 475 -27.48 5.78 34.01
C LEU A 475 -29.01 5.74 34.16
N GLU A 476 -29.52 5.95 35.37
CA GLU A 476 -30.95 6.03 35.66
C GLU A 476 -31.58 7.42 35.45
N ARG A 477 -30.78 8.46 35.16
CA ARG A 477 -31.31 9.81 34.94
C ARG A 477 -32.30 9.84 33.77
N PRO A 478 -33.52 10.37 33.97
CA PRO A 478 -34.50 10.46 32.89
C PRO A 478 -34.16 11.60 31.94
N PHE A 479 -34.14 11.31 30.65
CA PHE A 479 -34.01 12.31 29.58
C PHE A 479 -35.25 12.28 28.69
N SER A 480 -35.75 13.47 28.34
CA SER A 480 -36.90 13.58 27.44
C SER A 480 -36.56 13.06 26.04
N ALA A 481 -37.42 12.19 25.52
CA ALA A 481 -37.36 11.70 24.15
C ALA A 481 -38.16 12.58 23.17
N ARG A 482 -38.80 13.65 23.64
CA ARG A 482 -39.61 14.56 22.79
C ARG A 482 -38.80 15.16 21.64
N PRO A 483 -39.31 15.13 20.40
CA PRO A 483 -38.75 15.90 19.29
C PRO A 483 -38.69 17.39 19.62
N GLY A 484 -37.69 18.07 19.08
CA GLY A 484 -37.47 19.48 19.38
C GLY A 484 -36.51 20.15 18.40
N ARG A 485 -36.39 21.47 18.54
CA ARG A 485 -35.43 22.29 17.81
C ARG A 485 -34.18 22.49 18.68
N PHE A 486 -33.01 22.29 18.08
CA PHE A 486 -31.71 22.40 18.72
C PHE A 486 -30.87 23.40 17.94
N TYR A 487 -30.36 24.42 18.62
CA TYR A 487 -29.49 25.40 18.01
C TYR A 487 -28.04 24.91 18.14
N THR A 488 -27.37 24.82 17.00
CA THR A 488 -25.94 24.55 16.89
C THR A 488 -25.26 25.82 16.37
N GLY A 489 -23.93 25.89 16.42
CA GLY A 489 -23.18 27.01 15.84
C GLY A 489 -23.41 27.19 14.32
N GLY A 490 -23.99 26.20 13.63
CA GLY A 490 -24.35 26.26 12.21
C GLY A 490 -25.83 26.56 11.93
N GLY A 491 -26.66 26.77 12.96
CA GLY A 491 -28.08 27.09 12.83
C GLY A 491 -29.01 26.13 13.57
N SER A 492 -30.27 26.12 13.16
CA SER A 492 -31.32 25.34 13.84
C SER A 492 -31.49 23.95 13.22
N HIS A 493 -31.32 22.91 14.03
CA HIS A 493 -31.57 21.52 13.66
C HIS A 493 -32.84 20.96 14.32
N ARG A 494 -33.48 19.99 13.67
CA ARG A 494 -34.59 19.21 14.23
C ARG A 494 -34.24 17.73 14.17
N PHE A 495 -34.43 17.03 15.28
CA PHE A 495 -34.20 15.58 15.38
C PHE A 495 -35.50 14.87 15.77
N GLY A 496 -35.65 13.62 15.30
CA GLY A 496 -36.74 12.71 15.65
C GLY A 496 -36.20 11.35 16.11
N ASN A 497 -37.01 10.57 16.82
CA ASN A 497 -36.69 9.18 17.12
C ASN A 497 -37.03 8.29 15.92
N PHE A 498 -36.37 7.14 15.82
CA PHE A 498 -36.73 6.13 14.83
C PHE A 498 -38.08 5.47 15.17
N ASP A 499 -38.31 5.23 16.46
CA ASP A 499 -39.59 4.76 17.01
C ASP A 499 -40.27 5.93 17.74
N ASP A 500 -41.39 6.39 17.19
CA ASP A 500 -42.15 7.54 17.68
C ASP A 500 -42.95 7.24 18.96
N ALA A 501 -43.09 5.97 19.34
CA ALA A 501 -43.71 5.59 20.61
C ALA A 501 -43.00 6.22 21.82
N PHE A 502 -41.70 6.52 21.69
CA PHE A 502 -40.92 7.20 22.72
C PHE A 502 -41.12 8.71 22.75
N ASP A 503 -41.66 9.34 21.70
CA ASP A 503 -41.72 10.80 21.57
C ASP A 503 -42.47 11.47 22.72
N GLY A 504 -43.45 10.82 23.34
CA GLY A 504 -44.19 11.37 24.49
C GLY A 504 -43.45 11.30 25.84
N SER A 505 -42.38 10.52 25.92
CA SER A 505 -41.82 9.98 27.18
C SER A 505 -40.52 10.66 27.65
N ALA A 506 -40.14 10.37 28.90
CA ALA A 506 -38.78 10.55 29.41
C ALA A 506 -38.28 9.19 29.90
N VAL A 507 -37.08 8.79 29.46
CA VAL A 507 -36.53 7.46 29.68
C VAL A 507 -35.14 7.55 30.30
N SER A 508 -34.73 6.53 31.07
CA SER A 508 -33.36 6.46 31.58
C SER A 508 -32.34 6.22 30.46
N LEU A 509 -31.06 6.47 30.71
CA LEU A 509 -30.01 6.23 29.73
C LEU A 509 -29.88 4.74 29.40
N ARG A 510 -30.15 3.84 30.36
CA ARG A 510 -30.20 2.40 30.09
C ARG A 510 -31.28 2.04 29.08
N VAL A 511 -32.50 2.56 29.27
CA VAL A 511 -33.62 2.35 28.34
C VAL A 511 -33.32 2.99 26.99
N ALA A 512 -32.80 4.22 26.98
CA ALA A 512 -32.44 4.93 25.76
C ALA A 512 -31.38 4.17 24.95
N LEU A 513 -30.36 3.59 25.59
CA LEU A 513 -29.35 2.77 24.92
C LEU A 513 -29.94 1.46 24.39
N ARG A 514 -30.71 0.74 25.23
CA ARG A 514 -31.33 -0.55 24.87
C ARG A 514 -32.25 -0.43 23.66
N HIS A 515 -33.05 0.62 23.61
CA HIS A 515 -34.01 0.88 22.52
C HIS A 515 -33.47 1.83 21.45
N SER A 516 -32.20 2.26 21.57
CA SER A 516 -31.55 3.18 20.62
C SER A 516 -32.35 4.47 20.39
N VAL A 517 -32.95 5.05 21.43
CA VAL A 517 -33.78 6.27 21.36
C VAL A 517 -32.87 7.47 21.10
N ASN A 518 -33.10 8.24 20.03
CA ASN A 518 -32.16 9.28 19.55
C ASN A 518 -32.08 10.50 20.48
N LEU A 519 -33.23 11.02 20.88
CA LEU A 519 -33.36 12.35 21.49
C LEU A 519 -32.71 12.49 22.89
N PRO A 520 -32.64 11.45 23.74
CA PRO A 520 -31.81 11.45 24.94
C PRO A 520 -30.33 11.73 24.65
N PHE A 521 -29.73 11.10 23.62
CA PHE A 521 -28.31 11.30 23.30
C PHE A 521 -28.03 12.69 22.72
N VAL A 522 -28.97 13.27 21.94
CA VAL A 522 -28.85 14.67 21.51
C VAL A 522 -28.81 15.63 22.70
N ARG A 523 -29.63 15.34 23.73
CA ARG A 523 -29.64 16.12 24.97
C ARG A 523 -28.38 15.90 25.81
N LEU A 524 -27.83 14.67 25.85
CA LEU A 524 -26.53 14.41 26.47
C LEU A 524 -25.40 15.19 25.79
N MET A 525 -25.38 15.26 24.46
CA MET A 525 -24.40 16.08 23.74
C MET A 525 -24.53 17.56 24.11
N ARG A 526 -25.76 18.09 24.22
CA ARG A 526 -25.99 19.46 24.69
C ARG A 526 -25.53 19.67 26.13
N GLU A 527 -25.82 18.73 27.03
CA GLU A 527 -25.36 18.77 28.42
C GLU A 527 -23.82 18.73 28.50
N ALA A 528 -23.15 17.92 27.69
CA ALA A 528 -21.69 17.88 27.61
C ALA A 528 -21.11 19.23 27.14
N VAL A 529 -21.71 19.86 26.12
CA VAL A 529 -21.31 21.21 25.67
C VAL A 529 -21.52 22.22 26.79
N HIS A 530 -22.68 22.21 27.45
CA HIS A 530 -22.94 23.11 28.56
C HIS A 530 -21.97 22.91 29.72
N HIS A 531 -21.64 21.67 30.08
CA HIS A 531 -20.66 21.38 31.11
C HIS A 531 -19.26 21.91 30.74
N ARG A 532 -18.84 21.76 29.49
CA ARG A 532 -17.56 22.32 29.02
C ARG A 532 -17.55 23.85 28.97
N SER A 533 -18.70 24.46 28.73
CA SER A 533 -18.86 25.91 28.63
C SER A 533 -19.00 26.59 30.00
N PHE A 534 -19.84 26.05 30.87
CA PHE A 534 -20.27 26.68 32.11
C PHE A 534 -19.79 25.95 33.38
N GLY A 535 -19.20 24.75 33.22
CA GLY A 535 -18.58 24.01 34.30
C GLY A 535 -17.15 24.45 34.61
N PRO A 536 -16.49 23.84 35.59
CA PRO A 536 -15.25 24.39 36.11
C PRO A 536 -14.08 24.17 35.14
N GLY A 537 -13.43 25.28 34.77
CA GLY A 537 -12.43 25.35 33.68
C GLY A 537 -13.00 25.78 32.33
N GLY A 538 -14.33 25.98 32.23
CA GLY A 538 -14.99 26.53 31.06
C GLY A 538 -14.91 28.06 30.98
N PRO A 539 -15.28 28.66 29.82
CA PRO A 539 -15.40 30.12 29.66
C PRO A 539 -16.33 30.78 30.67
N GLY A 540 -17.33 30.06 31.18
CA GLY A 540 -18.35 30.60 32.08
C GLY A 540 -19.35 31.52 31.37
N ALA A 541 -20.33 31.99 32.14
CA ALA A 541 -21.37 32.89 31.66
C ALA A 541 -20.81 34.22 31.13
N ALA A 542 -19.86 34.82 31.87
CA ALA A 542 -19.28 36.12 31.53
C ALA A 542 -18.67 36.14 30.12
N ALA A 543 -17.86 35.15 29.77
CA ALA A 543 -17.22 35.12 28.45
C ALA A 543 -18.16 34.75 27.29
N LEU A 544 -19.35 34.21 27.56
CA LEU A 544 -20.28 33.74 26.54
C LEU A 544 -21.50 34.64 26.34
N ASP A 545 -21.98 35.25 27.42
CA ASP A 545 -23.20 36.07 27.42
C ASP A 545 -22.89 37.56 27.25
N ASP A 546 -21.70 38.04 27.64
CA ASP A 546 -21.27 39.44 27.48
C ASP A 546 -20.41 39.62 26.21
N PRO A 547 -20.89 40.36 25.19
CA PRO A 547 -20.12 40.65 23.99
C PRO A 547 -18.81 41.39 24.25
N ASP A 548 -18.76 42.21 25.31
CA ASP A 548 -17.66 43.11 25.64
C ASP A 548 -16.68 42.52 26.69
N SER A 549 -16.90 41.28 27.12
CA SER A 549 -16.02 40.59 28.06
C SER A 549 -14.59 40.46 27.49
N PRO A 550 -13.55 40.85 28.27
CA PRO A 550 -12.15 40.63 27.90
C PRO A 550 -11.82 39.15 27.65
N GLU A 551 -12.42 38.24 28.43
CA GLU A 551 -12.26 36.79 28.27
C GLU A 551 -12.85 36.30 26.94
N ARG A 552 -13.96 36.90 26.49
CA ARG A 552 -14.54 36.64 25.16
C ARG A 552 -13.57 37.07 24.07
N ALA A 553 -13.02 38.29 24.16
CA ALA A 553 -12.08 38.82 23.18
C ALA A 553 -10.82 37.94 23.05
N GLU A 554 -10.22 37.55 24.18
CA GLU A 554 -9.05 36.66 24.19
C GLU A 554 -9.37 35.28 23.59
N ARG A 555 -10.57 34.75 23.86
CA ARG A 555 -11.01 33.47 23.32
C ARG A 555 -11.27 33.53 21.81
N LEU A 556 -11.89 34.61 21.32
CA LEU A 556 -12.07 34.85 19.90
C LEU A 556 -10.71 34.97 19.19
N ALA A 557 -9.75 35.68 19.78
CA ALA A 557 -8.39 35.77 19.23
C ALA A 557 -7.74 34.38 19.10
N ARG A 558 -7.83 33.53 20.14
CA ARG A 558 -7.35 32.14 20.08
C ARG A 558 -8.08 31.28 19.04
N PHE A 559 -9.39 31.48 18.89
CA PHE A 559 -10.20 30.78 17.89
C PHE A 559 -9.74 31.16 16.48
N VAL A 560 -9.66 32.46 16.21
CA VAL A 560 -9.18 33.02 14.94
C VAL A 560 -7.81 32.46 14.62
N GLU A 561 -6.86 32.52 15.54
CA GLU A 561 -5.50 32.02 15.34
C GLU A 561 -5.47 30.51 14.99
N ARG A 562 -6.20 29.68 15.75
CA ARG A 562 -6.22 28.23 15.52
C ARG A 562 -6.86 27.85 14.20
N GLU A 563 -8.05 28.39 13.92
CA GLU A 563 -8.81 28.01 12.73
C GLU A 563 -8.15 28.54 11.45
N SER A 564 -7.69 29.79 11.47
CA SER A 564 -6.97 30.39 10.34
C SER A 564 -5.69 29.62 9.99
N LEU A 565 -4.91 29.17 10.97
CA LEU A 565 -3.74 28.32 10.73
C LEU A 565 -4.11 26.95 10.14
N GLN A 566 -5.25 26.37 10.53
CA GLN A 566 -5.74 25.12 9.96
C GLN A 566 -6.07 25.27 8.46
N PHE A 567 -6.78 26.34 8.10
CA PHE A 567 -7.05 26.67 6.69
C PHE A 567 -5.75 26.96 5.94
N LEU A 568 -4.87 27.80 6.49
CA LEU A 568 -3.61 28.17 5.86
C LEU A 568 -2.72 26.96 5.59
N ASN A 569 -2.54 26.06 6.55
CA ASN A 569 -1.77 24.82 6.35
C ASN A 569 -2.37 23.92 5.26
N THR A 570 -3.70 23.90 5.13
CA THR A 570 -4.38 23.17 4.05
C THR A 570 -4.09 23.80 2.70
N PHE A 571 -4.05 25.13 2.61
CA PHE A 571 -3.72 25.82 1.37
C PHE A 571 -2.23 25.72 1.01
N ILE A 572 -1.33 25.78 1.99
CA ILE A 572 0.12 25.56 1.78
C ILE A 572 0.35 24.21 1.10
N ARG A 573 -0.21 23.13 1.65
CA ARG A 573 -0.11 21.79 1.05
C ARG A 573 -0.70 21.71 -0.36
N ARG A 574 -1.73 22.50 -0.66
CA ARG A 574 -2.39 22.51 -1.98
C ARG A 574 -1.51 23.12 -3.07
N TYR A 575 -0.71 24.13 -2.74
CA TYR A 575 0.08 24.91 -3.70
C TYR A 575 1.58 24.60 -3.67
N GLN A 576 2.02 23.78 -2.72
CA GLN A 576 3.41 23.34 -2.61
C GLN A 576 3.86 22.60 -3.89
N GLY A 577 5.05 22.95 -4.39
CA GLY A 577 5.62 22.38 -5.62
C GLY A 577 5.07 22.96 -6.93
N GLN A 578 4.01 23.78 -6.89
CA GLN A 578 3.45 24.43 -8.09
C GLN A 578 4.21 25.72 -8.40
N GLY A 579 4.37 26.03 -9.69
CA GLY A 579 4.91 27.31 -10.16
C GLY A 579 3.88 28.46 -10.09
N PRO A 580 4.29 29.74 -10.18
CA PRO A 580 3.39 30.89 -10.00
C PRO A 580 2.14 30.86 -10.90
N LEU A 581 2.33 30.59 -12.20
CA LEU A 581 1.21 30.50 -13.16
C LEU A 581 0.27 29.34 -12.85
N GLU A 582 0.79 28.21 -12.37
CA GLU A 582 -0.01 27.03 -12.02
C GLU A 582 -0.89 27.32 -10.80
N ARG A 583 -0.33 27.96 -9.76
CA ARG A 583 -1.10 28.41 -8.59
C ARG A 583 -2.22 29.36 -8.97
N GLU A 584 -1.92 30.33 -9.85
CA GLU A 584 -2.90 31.29 -10.37
C GLU A 584 -4.05 30.61 -11.12
N MET A 585 -3.74 29.68 -12.02
CA MET A 585 -4.75 28.92 -12.78
C MET A 585 -5.58 28.02 -11.87
N HIS A 586 -4.95 27.35 -10.91
CA HIS A 586 -5.63 26.49 -9.95
C HIS A 586 -6.55 27.29 -9.02
N LEU A 587 -6.12 28.46 -8.54
CA LEU A 587 -6.97 29.37 -7.77
C LEU A 587 -8.16 29.89 -8.61
N ALA A 588 -7.90 30.29 -9.86
CA ALA A 588 -8.93 30.78 -10.77
C ALA A 588 -9.98 29.72 -11.12
N ALA A 589 -9.58 28.44 -11.20
CA ALA A 589 -10.49 27.33 -11.46
C ALA A 589 -11.43 27.04 -10.28
N ARG A 590 -11.01 27.34 -9.05
CA ARG A 590 -11.81 27.18 -7.83
C ARG A 590 -12.76 28.35 -7.56
N ALA A 591 -12.45 29.53 -8.11
CA ALA A 591 -13.33 30.68 -7.99
C ALA A 591 -14.68 30.41 -8.68
N ARG A 592 -15.74 31.01 -8.12
CA ARG A 592 -17.07 31.05 -8.73
C ARG A 592 -16.99 31.51 -10.19
N SER A 593 -17.79 30.89 -11.04
CA SER A 593 -17.80 31.16 -12.49
C SER A 593 -18.13 32.62 -12.82
N GLY A 594 -17.54 33.13 -13.90
CA GLY A 594 -17.80 34.46 -14.45
C GLY A 594 -16.53 35.31 -14.60
N GLY A 595 -16.44 36.05 -15.72
CA GLY A 595 -15.28 36.84 -16.08
C GLY A 595 -14.92 37.93 -15.06
N PHE A 596 -15.94 38.61 -14.47
CA PHE A 596 -15.71 39.59 -13.40
C PHE A 596 -15.06 38.95 -12.17
N ARG A 597 -15.53 37.78 -11.72
CA ARG A 597 -14.99 37.10 -10.54
C ARG A 597 -13.55 36.65 -10.76
N ARG A 598 -13.25 36.14 -11.95
CA ARG A 598 -11.86 35.82 -12.34
C ARG A 598 -10.99 37.07 -12.48
N ALA A 599 -11.56 38.21 -12.88
CA ALA A 599 -10.86 39.48 -12.84
C ALA A 599 -10.54 39.90 -11.40
N VAL A 600 -11.46 39.70 -10.44
CA VAL A 600 -11.20 39.90 -9.01
C VAL A 600 -10.07 39.00 -8.52
N VAL A 601 -10.05 37.70 -8.89
CA VAL A 601 -8.92 36.81 -8.56
C VAL A 601 -7.61 37.38 -9.10
N TYR A 602 -7.55 37.67 -10.41
CA TYR A 602 -6.31 38.13 -11.04
C TYR A 602 -5.81 39.45 -10.46
N ARG A 603 -6.71 40.43 -10.29
CA ARG A 603 -6.39 41.74 -9.71
C ARG A 603 -6.04 41.65 -8.21
N SER A 604 -6.48 40.61 -7.50
CA SER A 604 -6.04 40.33 -6.13
C SER A 604 -4.60 39.84 -6.07
N LEU A 605 -4.17 39.06 -7.06
CA LEU A 605 -2.80 38.52 -7.15
C LEU A 605 -1.84 39.53 -7.78
N HIS A 606 -2.32 40.35 -8.72
CA HIS A 606 -1.57 41.36 -9.46
C HIS A 606 -2.24 42.74 -9.39
N PRO A 607 -2.13 43.47 -8.25
CA PRO A 607 -2.83 44.74 -8.05
C PRO A 607 -2.51 45.84 -9.07
N ALA A 608 -1.33 45.79 -9.70
CA ALA A 608 -0.87 46.75 -10.70
C ALA A 608 -1.07 46.26 -12.15
N ALA A 609 -1.68 45.10 -12.39
CA ALA A 609 -1.80 44.55 -13.74
C ALA A 609 -2.70 45.40 -14.65
N GLU A 610 -2.23 45.70 -15.84
CA GLU A 610 -2.98 46.40 -16.88
C GLU A 610 -4.09 45.54 -17.51
N VAL A 611 -5.01 46.19 -18.24
CA VAL A 611 -6.15 45.53 -18.91
C VAL A 611 -5.70 44.41 -19.85
N ASP A 612 -4.60 44.58 -20.57
CA ASP A 612 -4.05 43.56 -21.48
C ASP A 612 -3.55 42.31 -20.75
N ALA A 613 -2.98 42.49 -19.56
CA ALA A 613 -2.53 41.37 -18.73
C ALA A 613 -3.73 40.58 -18.19
N LEU A 614 -4.79 41.29 -17.77
CA LEU A 614 -6.07 40.67 -17.40
C LEU A 614 -6.68 39.89 -18.57
N HIS A 615 -6.67 40.44 -19.78
CA HIS A 615 -7.17 39.75 -20.96
C HIS A 615 -6.41 38.43 -21.20
N ARG A 616 -5.07 38.46 -21.19
CA ARG A 616 -4.24 37.25 -21.34
C ARG A 616 -4.53 36.19 -20.28
N PHE A 617 -4.73 36.60 -19.03
CA PHE A 617 -5.09 35.70 -17.95
C PHE A 617 -6.46 35.05 -18.20
N LEU A 618 -7.49 35.85 -18.53
CA LEU A 618 -8.85 35.36 -18.76
C LEU A 618 -8.91 34.41 -19.96
N SER A 619 -8.19 34.70 -21.04
CA SER A 619 -8.08 33.81 -22.21
C SER A 619 -7.45 32.45 -21.88
N ARG A 620 -6.54 32.40 -20.91
CA ARG A 620 -5.94 31.14 -20.42
C ARG A 620 -6.86 30.40 -19.46
N ALA A 621 -7.53 31.13 -18.57
CA ALA A 621 -8.42 30.56 -17.56
C ALA A 621 -9.74 30.03 -18.14
N GLU A 622 -10.20 30.57 -19.27
CA GLU A 622 -11.38 30.11 -20.01
C GLU A 622 -11.10 30.01 -21.52
N PRO A 623 -10.39 28.96 -21.96
CA PRO A 623 -10.12 28.74 -23.38
C PRO A 623 -11.42 28.67 -24.19
N GLY A 624 -11.49 29.41 -25.30
CA GLY A 624 -12.65 29.43 -26.19
C GLY A 624 -13.72 30.49 -25.88
N ARG A 625 -13.63 31.17 -24.73
CA ARG A 625 -14.51 32.31 -24.43
C ARG A 625 -13.93 33.60 -25.02
N ARG A 626 -14.75 34.38 -25.74
CA ARG A 626 -14.38 35.72 -26.23
C ARG A 626 -14.68 36.76 -25.15
N PHE A 627 -13.72 37.65 -24.91
CA PHE A 627 -13.85 38.78 -24.00
C PHE A 627 -13.83 40.06 -24.82
N PHE A 628 -14.85 40.91 -24.64
CA PHE A 628 -14.96 42.18 -25.37
C PHE A 628 -14.27 43.31 -24.60
N GLY A 629 -13.73 44.30 -25.33
CA GLY A 629 -12.89 45.36 -24.75
C GLY A 629 -13.60 46.22 -23.69
N ASP A 630 -14.90 46.48 -23.83
CA ASP A 630 -15.65 47.29 -22.87
C ASP A 630 -15.91 46.55 -21.55
N ASP A 631 -16.23 45.25 -21.61
CA ASP A 631 -16.38 44.41 -20.42
C ASP A 631 -15.05 44.25 -19.68
N LEU A 632 -13.94 44.07 -20.40
CA LEU A 632 -12.60 43.96 -19.81
C LEU A 632 -12.19 45.23 -19.07
N ARG A 633 -12.41 46.41 -19.67
CA ARG A 633 -12.14 47.70 -19.02
C ARG A 633 -13.03 47.95 -17.81
N ARG A 634 -14.32 47.55 -17.88
CA ARG A 634 -15.24 47.63 -16.74
C ARG A 634 -14.78 46.72 -15.61
N TRP A 635 -14.54 45.44 -15.89
CA TRP A 635 -14.11 44.48 -14.88
C TRP A 635 -12.76 44.84 -14.27
N HIS A 636 -11.79 45.33 -15.04
CA HIS A 636 -10.51 45.79 -14.51
C HIS A 636 -10.67 46.94 -13.49
N ARG A 637 -11.52 47.92 -13.81
CA ARG A 637 -11.84 49.07 -12.97
C ARG A 637 -12.60 48.67 -11.69
N ASP A 638 -13.58 47.80 -11.84
CA ASP A 638 -14.48 47.39 -10.74
C ASP A 638 -13.81 46.36 -9.82
N ALA A 639 -12.91 45.53 -10.35
CA ALA A 639 -12.11 44.56 -9.59
C ALA A 639 -10.87 45.20 -8.92
N ASN A 640 -10.94 46.49 -8.58
CA ASN A 640 -9.82 47.21 -8.00
C ASN A 640 -9.56 46.75 -6.54
N PRO A 641 -8.40 46.12 -6.24
CA PRO A 641 -8.13 45.58 -4.91
C PRO A 641 -7.94 46.67 -3.85
N TRP A 642 -7.70 47.93 -4.23
CA TRP A 642 -7.59 49.06 -3.32
C TRP A 642 -8.96 49.59 -2.87
N ARG A 643 -10.05 49.16 -3.51
CA ARG A 643 -11.43 49.52 -3.16
C ARG A 643 -12.20 48.37 -2.50
N LEU A 644 -11.67 47.15 -2.59
CA LEU A 644 -12.31 45.93 -2.10
C LEU A 644 -11.46 45.35 -0.98
N SER A 645 -12.03 45.17 0.21
CA SER A 645 -11.33 44.50 1.31
C SER A 645 -10.98 43.05 0.91
N LEU A 646 -10.12 42.38 1.67
CA LEU A 646 -9.85 40.96 1.41
C LEU A 646 -11.13 40.11 1.57
N ALA A 647 -11.99 40.45 2.53
CA ALA A 647 -13.29 39.81 2.73
C ALA A 647 -14.22 40.01 1.52
N ASP A 648 -14.29 41.22 0.95
CA ASP A 648 -15.10 41.50 -0.25
C ASP A 648 -14.61 40.68 -1.45
N ARG A 649 -13.29 40.64 -1.65
CA ARG A 649 -12.66 39.87 -2.74
C ARG A 649 -12.95 38.37 -2.59
N ALA A 650 -12.84 37.85 -1.37
CA ALA A 650 -13.19 36.48 -1.04
C ALA A 650 -14.68 36.18 -1.29
N TRP A 651 -15.59 37.04 -0.85
CA TRP A 651 -17.03 36.89 -1.06
C TRP A 651 -17.42 36.90 -2.54
N LEU A 652 -16.87 37.85 -3.32
CA LEU A 652 -17.11 37.97 -4.76
C LEU A 652 -16.63 36.73 -5.53
N THR A 653 -15.46 36.21 -5.15
CA THR A 653 -14.84 35.04 -5.81
C THR A 653 -15.34 33.71 -5.27
N GLY A 654 -15.93 33.67 -4.07
CA GLY A 654 -16.25 32.44 -3.35
C GLY A 654 -15.03 31.68 -2.84
N LEU A 655 -13.86 32.32 -2.78
CA LEU A 655 -12.62 31.77 -2.24
C LEU A 655 -12.45 32.18 -0.77
N HIS A 656 -11.59 31.46 -0.04
CA HIS A 656 -11.25 31.86 1.33
C HIS A 656 -10.29 33.07 1.33
N PRO A 657 -10.46 34.08 2.21
CA PRO A 657 -9.56 35.25 2.31
C PRO A 657 -8.07 34.87 2.36
N LEU A 658 -7.71 33.96 3.27
CA LEU A 658 -6.34 33.43 3.41
C LEU A 658 -5.82 32.68 2.17
N GLU A 659 -6.68 32.09 1.35
CA GLU A 659 -6.25 31.40 0.11
C GLU A 659 -5.82 32.43 -0.94
N LEU A 660 -6.58 33.52 -1.09
CA LEU A 660 -6.23 34.65 -1.96
C LEU A 660 -4.94 35.33 -1.50
N TRP A 661 -4.82 35.60 -0.19
CA TRP A 661 -3.61 36.20 0.39
C TRP A 661 -2.40 35.29 0.22
N LEU A 662 -2.53 33.99 0.50
CA LEU A 662 -1.42 33.04 0.39
C LEU A 662 -0.84 33.01 -1.02
N VAL A 663 -1.69 32.88 -2.05
CA VAL A 663 -1.19 32.80 -3.43
C VAL A 663 -0.53 34.11 -3.86
N HIS A 664 -1.08 35.26 -3.45
CA HIS A 664 -0.45 36.55 -3.69
C HIS A 664 0.93 36.63 -3.00
N TYR A 665 0.99 36.34 -1.70
CA TYR A 665 2.22 36.38 -0.91
C TYR A 665 3.30 35.45 -1.46
N TRP A 666 2.92 34.21 -1.81
CA TRP A 666 3.86 33.19 -2.28
C TRP A 666 4.34 33.45 -3.71
N ASN A 667 3.56 34.16 -4.53
CA ASN A 667 4.03 34.63 -5.84
C ASN A 667 5.04 35.77 -5.72
N GLN A 668 4.95 36.60 -4.67
CA GLN A 668 5.94 37.64 -4.38
C GLN A 668 7.18 37.09 -3.65
N ASN A 669 7.03 35.98 -2.92
CA ASN A 669 8.10 35.35 -2.15
C ASN A 669 8.19 33.85 -2.50
N PRO A 670 8.73 33.48 -3.68
CA PRO A 670 8.69 32.10 -4.18
C PRO A 670 9.39 31.08 -3.28
N ASP A 671 10.44 31.52 -2.60
CA ASP A 671 11.28 30.70 -1.73
C ASP A 671 10.76 30.62 -0.29
N ALA A 672 9.65 31.31 0.03
CA ALA A 672 9.13 31.36 1.39
C ALA A 672 8.72 29.97 1.88
N ASP A 673 9.21 29.60 3.06
CA ASP A 673 8.86 28.34 3.69
C ASP A 673 7.53 28.45 4.49
N ALA A 674 7.04 27.32 4.99
CA ALA A 674 5.78 27.29 5.72
C ALA A 674 5.82 28.06 7.05
N ALA A 675 6.99 28.23 7.67
CA ALA A 675 7.15 29.00 8.90
C ALA A 675 7.08 30.50 8.62
N GLU A 676 7.76 30.96 7.57
CA GLU A 676 7.72 32.35 7.11
C GLU A 676 6.31 32.77 6.67
N ILE A 677 5.62 31.92 5.91
CA ILE A 677 4.23 32.18 5.50
C ILE A 677 3.32 32.32 6.73
N ARG A 678 3.51 31.48 7.75
CA ARG A 678 2.74 31.59 9.01
C ARG A 678 3.08 32.87 9.76
N ALA A 679 4.33 33.27 9.85
CA ALA A 679 4.68 34.54 10.50
C ALA A 679 4.04 35.73 9.76
N ALA A 680 4.17 35.76 8.43
CA ALA A 680 3.68 36.87 7.59
C ALA A 680 2.15 37.00 7.57
N SER A 681 1.41 35.94 7.89
CA SER A 681 -0.06 35.95 7.79
C SER A 681 -0.76 36.51 9.03
N GLU A 682 -0.05 36.86 10.11
CA GLU A 682 -0.64 37.19 11.42
C GLU A 682 -1.78 38.23 11.35
N THR A 683 -1.53 39.38 10.72
CA THR A 683 -2.53 40.45 10.57
C THR A 683 -3.72 39.98 9.73
N VAL A 684 -3.46 39.28 8.62
CA VAL A 684 -4.50 38.87 7.68
C VAL A 684 -5.36 37.74 8.24
N ARG A 685 -4.82 36.94 9.18
CA ARG A 685 -5.63 35.97 9.95
C ARG A 685 -6.68 36.68 10.79
N ALA A 686 -6.33 37.78 11.46
CA ALA A 686 -7.30 38.58 12.20
C ALA A 686 -8.34 39.24 11.27
N GLU A 687 -7.88 39.87 10.18
CA GLU A 687 -8.76 40.54 9.20
C GLU A 687 -9.74 39.59 8.49
N SER A 688 -9.42 38.29 8.40
CA SER A 688 -10.31 37.31 7.75
C SER A 688 -11.59 37.03 8.53
N TYR A 689 -11.65 37.44 9.81
CA TYR A 689 -12.75 37.21 10.74
C TYR A 689 -13.38 38.51 11.29
N ALA A 690 -12.83 39.66 10.90
CA ALA A 690 -13.40 40.98 11.17
C ALA A 690 -14.44 41.32 10.11
#